data_AF-A0A6N2XIN3-F1
#
_entry.id   AF-A0A6N2XIN3-F1
#
_cell.length_a   1.000
_cell.length_b   1.000
_cell.length_c   1.000
_cell.angle_alpha   90.00
_cell.angle_beta   90.00
_cell.angle_gamma   90.00
#
_symmetry.space_group_name_H-M   'P 1'
#
loop_
_entity.id
_entity.type
_entity.pdbx_description
1 polymer ?
#
loop_
_entity_poly.entity_id
_entity_poly.type
_entity_poly.pdbx_seq_one_letter_code
_entity_poly.pdbx_strand_id
1 'polypeptide(L)'
;MNMRYKGYIWWAWLLLVLFSCTESEQAIEPVNPGEVRMSMNISTRAANDPEVLNANETRISRLRIYVFDGTSLDKMYYWQGLTATDGTYTTPVFTVKAATGKTLYAIVNEPVDTNTRAILESVNHPDDLVDVQYQMADYLTTKTNVNVVEYTKDYCLPMYGELAGVDAAEGTTQTVNMRVDRAVARVDVYMRKEAGNWEEVQIPAMLVVTGVSKTGFISPEKTGNYASSVINMLLRKTVGEIPEETSPKDKGVLAYSFYIPEMECKDSKLQIGIDEYDMIELGGDANNSGGAPLEKLERNHVYQLLCRFMQKTVSLDIDLTVCPWIALEPQVEEVKDIQITNCYVVPPGGRVHIPTDGVYKAWAQMDEFERTPIPEGEVTAEVLWQDGIGVMTERSVKVMNAEKRDKAYIVVETGNKAGNAVVAMKVNGEIYWSWHIWCTDYNPNLKEGQQELNGFVWMDRNLGATYNKYNEEGGIKSKGFLYQWGRKDLFPPTKGWEKTESDEDLYNLAGEIITFSKVPVEVFNNIPNSVHNSMSFYTSEESWYTNAKGTYRRNDLSLWNSKVGKKTIFDPCPDGWRVPVGKDGEYESPWEQAKKNVTPLVRYKGFSLKGIYYPAAGYRELLTGNMPNNSFLDNALYWAGSSSNLVVLLLL
;
A
#
# COMPACT_ATOMS: atom_id res chain seq x y z
N MET A 1 -41.43 43.32 51.51
CA MET A 1 -41.14 42.35 52.59
C MET A 1 -39.68 41.95 52.44
N ASN A 2 -38.89 42.17 53.49
CA ASN A 2 -37.51 41.73 53.77
C ASN A 2 -37.09 40.40 53.09
N MET A 3 -35.83 40.07 52.76
CA MET A 3 -34.50 40.51 53.23
C MET A 3 -33.39 39.83 52.38
N ARG A 4 -32.30 40.57 52.09
CA ARG A 4 -30.84 40.24 52.11
C ARG A 4 -30.35 38.84 51.65
N TYR A 5 -29.33 38.69 50.81
CA TYR A 5 -27.89 39.03 51.01
C TYR A 5 -27.16 39.01 49.64
N LYS A 6 -26.54 40.10 49.16
CA LYS A 6 -25.08 40.40 49.18
C LYS A 6 -24.12 39.22 48.92
N GLY A 7 -23.36 39.29 47.81
CA GLY A 7 -22.13 38.54 47.60
C GLY A 7 -21.46 38.75 46.23
N TYR A 8 -20.66 39.81 46.10
CA TYR A 8 -19.48 39.96 45.22
C TYR A 8 -19.56 39.66 43.71
N ILE A 9 -19.81 40.69 42.89
CA ILE A 9 -19.15 40.87 41.58
C ILE A 9 -18.82 42.37 41.44
N TRP A 10 -17.71 42.80 42.04
CA TRP A 10 -16.94 43.95 41.61
C TRP A 10 -15.70 43.37 40.91
N TRP A 11 -15.21 44.01 39.84
CA TRP A 11 -14.18 43.58 38.86
C TRP A 11 -14.69 43.04 37.50
N ALA A 12 -15.72 43.67 36.91
CA ALA A 12 -16.14 43.41 35.52
C ALA A 12 -16.03 44.64 34.59
N TRP A 13 -15.10 45.57 34.85
CA TRP A 13 -14.86 46.75 33.99
C TRP A 13 -13.37 47.09 33.84
N LEU A 14 -12.54 46.08 33.60
CA LEU A 14 -11.15 46.28 33.14
C LEU A 14 -10.58 45.02 32.49
N LEU A 15 -11.24 44.51 31.44
CA LEU A 15 -10.73 43.41 30.59
C LEU A 15 -11.55 43.30 29.29
N LEU A 16 -11.59 44.38 28.50
CA LEU A 16 -12.24 44.34 27.18
C LEU A 16 -11.60 45.28 26.13
N VAL A 17 -10.31 45.59 26.30
CA VAL A 17 -9.46 46.19 25.25
C VAL A 17 -8.02 45.72 25.43
N LEU A 18 -7.73 44.46 25.11
CA LEU A 18 -6.37 44.03 24.75
C LEU A 18 -6.50 42.91 23.71
N PHE A 19 -6.39 43.34 22.45
CA PHE A 19 -5.96 42.62 21.26
C PHE A 19 -6.45 41.19 21.05
N SER A 20 -7.43 41.08 20.16
CA SER A 20 -7.51 39.96 19.21
C SER A 20 -6.13 39.70 18.63
N CYS A 21 -5.55 38.52 18.86
CA CYS A 21 -4.58 37.98 17.91
C CYS A 21 -5.39 37.51 16.69
N THR A 22 -5.77 38.48 15.86
CA THR A 22 -5.85 38.26 14.42
C THR A 22 -4.53 37.62 14.00
N GLU A 23 -4.59 36.58 13.16
CA GLU A 23 -3.46 36.23 12.30
C GLU A 23 -2.93 37.54 11.73
N SER A 24 -1.78 38.00 12.22
CA SER A 24 -1.06 39.02 11.50
C SER A 24 -0.66 38.32 10.22
N GLU A 25 -1.30 38.66 9.10
CA GLU A 25 -0.58 38.71 7.84
C GLU A 25 0.75 39.37 8.18
N GLN A 26 1.84 38.60 8.17
CA GLN A 26 3.17 39.17 8.30
C GLN A 26 3.24 40.23 7.22
N ALA A 27 3.35 41.50 7.66
CA ALA A 27 3.60 42.60 6.75
C ALA A 27 4.77 42.19 5.88
N ILE A 28 4.49 42.10 4.58
CA ILE A 28 5.42 41.62 3.59
C ILE A 28 6.58 42.62 3.57
N GLU A 29 7.68 42.33 4.27
CA GLU A 29 8.86 43.17 4.23
C GLU A 29 9.34 43.28 2.78
N PRO A 30 9.68 44.49 2.31
CA PRO A 30 10.22 44.68 0.97
C PRO A 30 11.49 43.84 0.85
N VAL A 31 11.53 42.97 -0.15
CA VAL A 31 12.71 42.15 -0.44
C VAL A 31 13.83 43.09 -0.87
N ASN A 32 15.01 42.97 -0.23
CA ASN A 32 16.18 43.74 -0.67
C ASN A 32 16.50 43.41 -2.13
N PRO A 33 17.01 44.37 -2.93
CA PRO A 33 17.46 44.08 -4.29
C PRO A 33 18.47 42.91 -4.30
N GLY A 34 18.22 41.90 -5.14
CA GLY A 34 19.06 40.70 -5.22
C GLY A 34 18.73 39.60 -4.19
N GLU A 35 17.65 39.72 -3.41
CA GLU A 35 17.14 38.64 -2.56
C GLU A 35 15.87 37.98 -3.16
N VAL A 36 15.63 36.72 -2.79
CA VAL A 36 14.53 35.87 -3.25
C VAL A 36 13.81 35.30 -2.03
N ARG A 37 12.47 35.22 -2.11
CA ARG A 37 11.65 34.58 -1.07
C ARG A 37 11.65 33.07 -1.22
N MET A 38 11.87 32.38 -0.13
CA MET A 38 11.88 30.92 -0.07
C MET A 38 11.12 30.41 1.15
N SER A 39 10.43 29.29 1.00
CA SER A 39 9.96 28.46 2.11
C SER A 39 10.42 27.02 1.89
N MET A 40 10.55 26.27 2.97
CA MET A 40 10.95 24.86 2.90
C MET A 40 9.89 23.96 3.51
N ASN A 41 9.55 22.89 2.80
CA ASN A 41 8.79 21.77 3.34
C ASN A 41 9.79 20.68 3.76
N ILE A 42 9.95 20.49 5.06
CA ILE A 42 10.75 19.42 5.65
C ILE A 42 9.86 18.23 5.90
N SER A 43 10.31 17.05 5.47
CA SER A 43 9.67 15.78 5.80
C SER A 43 10.69 14.81 6.38
N THR A 44 10.45 14.37 7.60
CA THR A 44 11.03 13.15 8.14
C THR A 44 10.29 11.99 7.48
N ARG A 45 10.94 10.87 7.20
CA ARG A 45 10.33 9.75 6.46
C ARG A 45 9.27 8.99 7.30
N ALA A 46 8.19 9.66 7.69
CA ALA A 46 7.12 9.09 8.49
C ALA A 46 6.44 7.94 7.73
N ALA A 47 6.49 6.74 8.32
CA ALA A 47 5.80 5.53 7.88
C ALA A 47 5.25 4.80 9.12
N ASN A 48 4.35 3.83 8.92
CA ASN A 48 3.79 3.01 9.99
C ASN A 48 4.86 2.03 10.52
N ASP A 49 5.61 2.45 11.53
CA ASP A 49 6.56 1.60 12.26
C ASP A 49 5.85 0.94 13.46
N PRO A 50 5.42 -0.34 13.38
CA PRO A 50 4.76 -1.03 14.48
C PRO A 50 5.64 -1.20 15.72
N GLU A 51 6.97 -1.03 15.59
CA GLU A 51 7.92 -1.24 16.68
C GLU A 51 8.48 0.07 17.23
N VAL A 52 7.81 1.20 16.96
CA VAL A 52 8.16 2.52 17.49
C VAL A 52 8.54 2.48 18.98
N LEU A 53 9.76 2.91 19.29
CA LEU A 53 10.29 3.00 20.64
C LEU A 53 9.79 4.26 21.34
N ASN A 54 9.62 5.35 20.58
CA ASN A 54 9.20 6.64 21.07
C ASN A 54 8.30 7.36 20.06
N ALA A 55 7.17 7.89 20.52
CA ALA A 55 6.20 8.62 19.69
C ALA A 55 6.80 9.84 18.96
N ASN A 56 7.97 10.31 19.37
CA ASN A 56 8.67 11.46 18.79
C ASN A 56 9.80 11.08 17.83
N GLU A 57 9.90 9.82 17.39
CA GLU A 57 10.91 9.39 16.40
C GLU A 57 10.86 10.17 15.09
N THR A 58 9.71 10.74 14.73
CA THR A 58 9.49 11.58 13.55
C THR A 58 9.36 13.07 13.89
N ARG A 59 9.21 13.44 15.16
CA ARG A 59 8.87 14.81 15.56
C ARG A 59 9.96 15.81 15.15
N ILE A 60 9.54 16.95 14.62
CA ILE A 60 10.41 18.09 14.35
C ILE A 60 10.16 19.13 15.44
N SER A 61 11.05 19.21 16.43
CA SER A 61 10.95 20.15 17.55
C SER A 61 11.83 21.40 17.36
N ARG A 62 12.91 21.26 16.58
CA ARG A 62 13.85 22.32 16.22
C ARG A 62 14.35 22.08 14.80
N LEU A 63 14.61 23.15 14.07
CA LEU A 63 15.12 23.11 12.71
C LEU A 63 16.13 24.23 12.50
N ARG A 64 17.32 23.87 12.00
CA ARG A 64 18.32 24.79 11.50
C ARG A 64 18.52 24.56 10.02
N ILE A 65 18.51 25.63 9.22
CA ILE A 65 18.78 25.59 7.78
C ILE A 65 20.01 26.44 7.49
N TYR A 66 20.96 25.88 6.75
CA TYR A 66 22.05 26.63 6.13
C TYR A 66 21.82 26.67 4.63
N VAL A 67 22.03 27.85 4.04
CA VAL A 67 21.97 28.05 2.59
C VAL A 67 23.35 28.49 2.13
N PHE A 68 24.00 27.68 1.30
CA PHE A 68 25.31 27.95 0.74
C PHE A 68 25.24 28.26 -0.75
N ASP A 69 26.09 29.18 -1.18
CA ASP A 69 26.39 29.47 -2.57
C ASP A 69 27.85 29.06 -2.84
N GLY A 70 28.01 27.90 -3.48
CA GLY A 70 29.28 27.18 -3.44
C GLY A 70 29.66 26.85 -1.98
N THR A 71 30.79 27.38 -1.52
CA THR A 71 31.28 27.21 -0.14
C THR A 71 30.98 28.38 0.79
N SER A 72 30.41 29.46 0.26
CA SER A 72 30.12 30.67 1.05
C SER A 72 28.74 30.58 1.66
N LEU A 73 28.65 30.75 2.99
CA LEU A 73 27.36 30.84 3.67
C LEU A 73 26.61 32.10 3.19
N ASP A 74 25.45 31.89 2.59
CA ASP A 74 24.51 32.96 2.28
C ASP A 74 23.76 33.38 3.55
N LYS A 75 23.09 32.41 4.18
CA LYS A 75 22.30 32.65 5.38
C LYS A 75 22.07 31.38 6.19
N MET A 76 21.89 31.57 7.50
CA MET A 76 21.47 30.53 8.43
C MET A 76 20.16 30.95 9.11
N TYR A 77 19.25 30.00 9.22
CA TYR A 77 17.96 30.14 9.88
C TYR A 77 17.80 29.11 10.98
N TYR A 78 17.20 29.50 12.10
CA TYR A 78 16.96 28.61 13.21
C TYR A 78 15.58 28.83 13.82
N TRP A 79 14.83 27.74 13.95
CA TRP A 79 13.51 27.68 14.57
C TRP A 79 13.52 26.66 15.70
N GLN A 80 12.89 27.00 16.81
CA GLN A 80 12.82 26.15 18.01
C GLN A 80 11.43 26.20 18.64
N GLY A 81 11.09 25.18 19.44
CA GLY A 81 9.78 25.10 20.09
C GLY A 81 8.67 24.73 19.12
N LEU A 82 9.02 24.01 18.05
CA LEU A 82 8.09 23.58 17.01
C LEU A 82 7.16 22.48 17.54
N THR A 83 5.91 22.52 17.11
CA THR A 83 4.86 21.56 17.50
C THR A 83 4.57 20.53 16.40
N ALA A 84 5.51 20.33 15.46
CA ALA A 84 5.37 19.41 14.33
C ALA A 84 5.56 17.96 14.76
N THR A 85 4.47 17.30 15.13
CA THR A 85 4.47 15.93 15.68
C THR A 85 4.30 14.83 14.63
N ASP A 86 3.80 15.16 13.43
CA ASP A 86 3.57 14.19 12.34
C ASP A 86 4.82 13.98 11.46
N GLY A 87 5.91 14.66 11.79
CA GLY A 87 7.16 14.59 11.05
C GLY A 87 7.21 15.39 9.76
N THR A 88 6.28 16.33 9.58
CA THR A 88 6.33 17.33 8.51
C THR A 88 6.35 18.75 9.09
N TYR A 89 7.10 19.65 8.47
CA TYR A 89 7.12 21.05 8.88
C TYR A 89 7.39 21.97 7.69
N THR A 90 6.53 22.97 7.50
CA THR A 90 6.75 24.05 6.54
C THR A 90 7.30 25.27 7.27
N THR A 91 8.47 25.76 6.84
CA THR A 91 9.05 26.96 7.43
C THR A 91 8.20 28.19 7.09
N PRO A 92 8.22 29.24 7.94
CA PRO A 92 7.85 30.57 7.49
C PRO A 92 8.66 30.98 6.25
N VAL A 93 8.14 31.91 5.46
CA VAL A 93 8.86 32.46 4.31
C VAL A 93 10.08 33.23 4.80
N PHE A 94 11.24 32.97 4.22
CA PHE A 94 12.52 33.63 4.50
C PHE A 94 13.18 34.11 3.20
N THR A 95 14.33 34.79 3.27
CA THR A 95 14.98 35.41 2.10
C THR A 95 16.43 34.98 1.91
N VAL A 96 16.80 34.60 0.69
CA VAL A 96 18.18 34.20 0.30
C VAL A 96 18.66 35.08 -0.85
N LYS A 97 19.97 35.19 -1.08
CA LYS A 97 20.46 35.92 -2.26
C LYS A 97 20.08 35.18 -3.55
N ALA A 98 19.82 35.89 -4.63
CA ALA A 98 19.55 35.26 -5.92
C ALA A 98 20.83 34.58 -6.45
N ALA A 99 20.77 33.27 -6.68
CA ALA A 99 21.82 32.50 -7.36
C ALA A 99 21.29 31.13 -7.78
N THR A 100 21.91 30.54 -8.79
CA THR A 100 21.62 29.18 -9.26
C THR A 100 22.52 28.16 -8.56
N GLY A 101 22.04 26.94 -8.36
CA GLY A 101 22.87 25.84 -7.86
C GLY A 101 23.26 25.93 -6.38
N LYS A 102 22.46 26.61 -5.55
CA LYS A 102 22.69 26.66 -4.10
C LYS A 102 22.56 25.27 -3.46
N THR A 103 23.23 25.08 -2.34
CA THR A 103 23.12 23.87 -1.52
C THR A 103 22.52 24.21 -0.17
N LEU A 104 21.48 23.48 0.22
CA LEU A 104 20.77 23.67 1.47
C LEU A 104 21.04 22.49 2.39
N TYR A 105 21.32 22.78 3.66
CA TYR A 105 21.49 21.78 4.70
C TYR A 105 20.46 21.99 5.80
N ALA A 106 19.81 20.93 6.23
CA ALA A 106 18.90 20.92 7.37
C ALA A 106 19.47 20.10 8.51
N ILE A 107 19.47 20.69 9.70
CA ILE A 107 19.71 19.99 10.96
C ILE A 107 18.42 20.05 11.77
N VAL A 108 17.86 18.88 12.06
CA VAL A 108 16.61 18.73 12.79
C VAL A 108 16.91 18.14 14.16
N ASN A 109 16.29 18.72 15.19
CA ASN A 109 16.48 18.31 16.59
C ASN A 109 17.95 18.26 17.02
N GLU A 110 18.69 19.34 16.73
CA GLU A 110 20.09 19.50 17.16
C GLU A 110 20.26 19.35 18.69
N PRO A 111 21.43 18.86 19.17
CA PRO A 111 21.77 18.86 20.59
C PRO A 111 21.66 20.26 21.22
N VAL A 112 21.19 20.30 22.47
CA VAL A 112 20.96 21.56 23.19
C VAL A 112 22.14 21.98 24.07
N ASP A 113 23.25 21.22 24.05
CA ASP A 113 24.44 21.57 24.81
C ASP A 113 25.11 22.83 24.26
N THR A 114 25.76 23.57 25.15
CA THR A 114 26.31 24.89 24.83
C THR A 114 27.45 24.83 23.81
N ASN A 115 28.24 23.75 23.79
CA ASN A 115 29.40 23.65 22.91
C ASN A 115 28.96 23.35 21.48
N THR A 116 28.08 22.36 21.28
CA THR A 116 27.54 22.03 19.95
C THR A 116 26.77 23.22 19.36
N ARG A 117 26.00 23.92 20.19
CA ARG A 117 25.31 25.14 19.75
C ARG A 117 26.28 26.23 19.29
N ALA A 118 27.38 26.45 20.01
CA ALA A 118 28.40 27.44 19.62
C ALA A 118 29.06 27.06 18.29
N ILE A 119 29.33 25.77 18.06
CA ILE A 119 29.84 25.26 16.78
C ILE A 119 28.85 25.57 15.67
N LEU A 120 27.57 25.18 15.82
CA LEU A 120 26.52 25.42 14.84
C LEU A 120 26.28 26.91 14.55
N GLU A 121 26.38 27.78 15.54
CA GLU A 121 26.27 29.24 15.35
C GLU A 121 27.48 29.84 14.62
N SER A 122 28.63 29.14 14.61
CA SER A 122 29.88 29.59 13.98
C SER A 122 30.13 29.07 12.56
N VAL A 123 29.34 28.10 12.09
CA VAL A 123 29.43 27.50 10.75
C VAL A 123 29.41 28.59 9.68
N ASN A 124 30.42 28.60 8.82
CA ASN A 124 30.52 29.49 7.67
C ASN A 124 30.96 28.79 6.37
N HIS A 125 31.33 27.51 6.47
CA HIS A 125 31.69 26.62 5.38
C HIS A 125 30.95 25.26 5.52
N PRO A 126 30.59 24.57 4.43
CA PRO A 126 29.94 23.25 4.52
C PRO A 126 30.72 22.23 5.38
N ASP A 127 32.04 22.18 5.24
CA ASP A 127 32.93 21.30 6.00
C ASP A 127 32.82 21.49 7.53
N ASP A 128 32.40 22.65 8.01
CA ASP A 128 32.19 22.89 9.46
C ASP A 128 31.08 21.99 10.03
N LEU A 129 30.17 21.50 9.18
CA LEU A 129 29.08 20.61 9.55
C LEU A 129 29.52 19.16 9.78
N VAL A 130 30.67 18.77 9.22
CA VAL A 130 31.18 17.39 9.23
C VAL A 130 31.53 16.94 10.65
N ASP A 131 32.06 17.86 11.45
CA ASP A 131 32.50 17.59 12.81
C ASP A 131 31.43 17.82 13.90
N VAL A 132 30.21 18.20 13.51
CA VAL A 132 29.13 18.43 14.46
C VAL A 132 28.68 17.10 15.07
N GLN A 133 28.88 16.98 16.38
CA GLN A 133 28.59 15.77 17.13
C GLN A 133 27.25 15.86 17.87
N TYR A 134 26.68 14.69 18.13
CA TYR A 134 25.62 14.48 19.10
C TYR A 134 26.02 13.32 20.02
N GLN A 135 25.46 13.28 21.22
CA GLN A 135 25.69 12.21 22.19
C GLN A 135 24.48 11.29 22.27
N MET A 136 24.70 10.00 22.51
CA MET A 136 23.60 9.07 22.81
C MET A 136 22.72 9.57 23.96
N ALA A 137 23.32 10.24 24.94
CA ALA A 137 22.61 10.82 26.09
C ALA A 137 21.58 11.91 25.70
N ASP A 138 21.69 12.48 24.49
CA ASP A 138 20.76 13.51 24.01
C ASP A 138 19.38 12.93 23.66
N TYR A 139 19.31 11.64 23.34
CA TYR A 139 18.08 10.94 22.95
C TYR A 139 17.88 9.58 23.64
N LEU A 140 18.75 9.18 24.57
CA LEU A 140 18.59 8.01 25.43
C LEU A 140 18.87 8.40 26.87
N THR A 141 17.90 8.17 27.76
CA THR A 141 18.10 8.46 29.18
C THR A 141 18.63 7.23 29.90
N THR A 142 19.83 7.36 30.47
CA THR A 142 20.39 6.35 31.36
C THR A 142 20.05 6.64 32.81
N LYS A 143 19.68 5.65 33.62
CA LYS A 143 19.73 5.81 35.09
C LYS A 143 21.15 6.23 35.49
N THR A 144 21.27 7.37 36.15
CA THR A 144 22.55 7.89 36.61
C THR A 144 23.24 6.81 37.45
N ASN A 145 24.42 6.38 36.96
CA ASN A 145 25.37 5.40 37.54
C ASN A 145 25.32 3.94 37.04
N VAL A 146 24.45 3.53 36.09
CA VAL A 146 24.40 2.10 35.65
C VAL A 146 24.41 1.87 34.12
N ASN A 147 24.52 2.91 33.28
CA ASN A 147 24.42 2.79 31.80
C ASN A 147 23.19 1.99 31.34
N VAL A 148 22.09 2.08 32.09
CA VAL A 148 20.84 1.37 31.84
C VAL A 148 19.87 2.26 31.08
N VAL A 149 19.49 1.86 29.87
CA VAL A 149 18.54 2.61 29.03
C VAL A 149 17.11 2.48 29.56
N GLU A 150 16.43 3.62 29.76
CA GLU A 150 14.99 3.69 30.07
C GLU A 150 14.20 4.32 28.92
N TYR A 151 13.06 3.71 28.58
CA TYR A 151 12.19 4.11 27.47
C TYR A 151 11.14 5.19 27.83
N THR A 152 11.28 5.87 28.97
CA THR A 152 10.19 6.65 29.60
C THR A 152 10.30 8.17 29.46
N LYS A 153 11.25 8.70 28.69
CA LYS A 153 11.36 10.16 28.45
C LYS A 153 10.94 10.59 27.05
N ASP A 154 10.39 11.80 26.99
CA ASP A 154 10.12 12.56 25.77
C ASP A 154 11.46 13.09 25.20
N TYR A 155 11.99 12.46 24.15
CA TYR A 155 13.18 12.90 23.41
C TYR A 155 12.89 12.97 21.92
N CYS A 156 13.68 13.71 21.14
CA CYS A 156 13.57 13.76 19.68
C CYS A 156 14.90 13.30 19.07
N LEU A 157 14.85 12.62 17.92
CA LEU A 157 16.06 12.10 17.27
C LEU A 157 16.72 13.19 16.41
N PRO A 158 18.06 13.31 16.44
CA PRO A 158 18.78 14.20 15.54
C PRO A 158 18.64 13.70 14.10
N MET A 159 18.41 14.61 13.16
CA MET A 159 18.28 14.28 11.73
C MET A 159 19.01 15.30 10.87
N TYR A 160 19.37 14.87 9.67
CA TYR A 160 20.12 15.66 8.71
C TYR A 160 19.52 15.51 7.31
N GLY A 161 19.52 16.59 6.54
CA GLY A 161 19.20 16.55 5.12
C GLY A 161 20.06 17.52 4.34
N GLU A 162 20.34 17.16 3.10
CA GLU A 162 21.10 17.96 2.15
C GLU A 162 20.34 18.00 0.83
N LEU A 163 20.32 19.17 0.20
CA LEU A 163 19.74 19.37 -1.12
C LEU A 163 20.60 20.34 -1.94
N ALA A 164 21.32 19.80 -2.90
CA ALA A 164 22.10 20.57 -3.87
C ALA A 164 21.25 20.98 -5.09
N GLY A 165 21.71 21.98 -5.83
CA GLY A 165 21.11 22.36 -7.11
C GLY A 165 19.86 23.24 -7.01
N VAL A 166 19.69 23.99 -5.91
CA VAL A 166 18.52 24.85 -5.70
C VAL A 166 18.72 26.21 -6.36
N ASP A 167 17.84 26.55 -7.31
CA ASP A 167 17.90 27.81 -8.04
C ASP A 167 17.04 28.91 -7.42
N ALA A 168 17.66 29.85 -6.71
CA ALA A 168 17.02 31.04 -6.16
C ALA A 168 16.92 32.13 -7.26
N ALA A 169 15.88 32.05 -8.08
CA ALA A 169 15.52 33.02 -9.10
C ALA A 169 14.62 34.15 -8.55
N GLU A 170 14.89 35.39 -8.97
CA GLU A 170 14.07 36.55 -8.62
C GLU A 170 12.63 36.43 -9.15
N GLY A 171 11.65 36.88 -8.37
CA GLY A 171 10.24 36.83 -8.72
C GLY A 171 9.35 36.30 -7.59
N THR A 172 8.61 35.21 -7.84
CA THR A 172 7.66 34.62 -6.89
C THR A 172 8.36 33.82 -5.78
N THR A 173 7.72 33.70 -4.62
CA THR A 173 8.18 32.84 -3.51
C THR A 173 8.38 31.41 -3.99
N GLN A 174 9.55 30.85 -3.74
CA GLN A 174 9.88 29.46 -4.06
C GLN A 174 9.61 28.55 -2.87
N THR A 175 9.03 27.39 -3.11
CA THR A 175 8.85 26.36 -2.09
C THR A 175 9.76 25.17 -2.42
N VAL A 176 10.69 24.87 -1.53
CA VAL A 176 11.67 23.79 -1.69
C VAL A 176 11.29 22.62 -0.79
N ASN A 177 11.25 21.41 -1.34
CA ASN A 177 10.96 20.20 -0.56
C ASN A 177 12.27 19.49 -0.20
N MET A 178 12.47 19.18 1.07
CA MET A 178 13.64 18.45 1.56
C MET A 178 13.21 17.28 2.44
N ARG A 179 13.83 16.13 2.19
CA ARG A 179 13.74 14.97 3.08
C ARG A 179 14.93 14.96 4.03
N VAL A 180 14.68 14.59 5.28
CA VAL A 180 15.73 14.44 6.30
C VAL A 180 15.75 13.02 6.82
N ASP A 181 16.95 12.55 7.12
CA ASP A 181 17.24 11.20 7.60
C ASP A 181 17.73 11.27 9.04
N ARG A 182 17.25 10.34 9.88
CA ARG A 182 17.75 10.21 11.25
C ARG A 182 19.26 9.96 11.20
N ALA A 183 20.01 10.66 12.06
CA ALA A 183 21.46 10.47 12.15
C ALA A 183 21.85 9.18 12.91
N VAL A 184 20.88 8.57 13.59
CA VAL A 184 21.01 7.31 14.34
C VAL A 184 20.53 6.12 13.52
N ALA A 185 20.83 4.89 13.98
CA ALA A 185 20.18 3.63 13.59
C ALA A 185 19.38 3.04 14.78
N ARG A 186 18.49 2.07 14.51
CA ARG A 186 17.80 1.26 15.54
C ARG A 186 18.22 -0.20 15.42
N VAL A 187 18.34 -0.90 16.54
CA VAL A 187 18.54 -2.35 16.60
C VAL A 187 17.34 -2.98 17.30
N ASP A 188 16.72 -3.96 16.66
CA ASP A 188 15.60 -4.75 17.17
C ASP A 188 16.08 -6.18 17.39
N VAL A 189 15.97 -6.71 18.61
CA VAL A 189 16.39 -8.09 18.95
C VAL A 189 15.16 -8.94 19.19
N TYR A 190 14.89 -9.82 18.24
CA TYR A 190 13.83 -10.80 18.32
C TYR A 190 14.36 -12.14 18.83
N MET A 191 13.53 -12.86 19.58
CA MET A 191 13.88 -14.14 20.19
C MET A 191 12.81 -15.19 19.89
N ARG A 192 13.23 -16.37 19.45
CA ARG A 192 12.39 -17.57 19.26
C ARG A 192 13.18 -18.82 19.62
N LYS A 193 12.53 -19.92 19.96
CA LYS A 193 13.18 -21.23 20.12
C LYS A 193 12.84 -22.18 18.97
N GLU A 194 13.75 -23.09 18.67
CA GLU A 194 13.58 -24.11 17.63
C GLU A 194 12.28 -24.92 17.81
N ALA A 195 11.63 -25.25 16.70
CA ALA A 195 10.44 -26.09 16.70
C ALA A 195 10.72 -27.46 17.36
N GLY A 196 9.88 -27.86 18.31
CA GLY A 196 10.04 -29.06 19.14
C GLY A 196 10.96 -28.88 20.35
N ASN A 197 11.46 -27.68 20.62
CA ASN A 197 12.21 -27.38 21.84
C ASN A 197 11.28 -27.31 23.06
N TRP A 198 11.27 -28.38 23.85
CA TRP A 198 10.46 -28.53 25.07
C TRP A 198 11.06 -27.87 26.32
N GLU A 199 12.27 -27.29 26.22
CA GLU A 199 12.87 -26.55 27.33
C GLU A 199 12.20 -25.18 27.49
N GLU A 200 12.02 -24.76 28.74
CA GLU A 200 11.51 -23.45 29.08
C GLU A 200 12.67 -22.46 29.04
N VAL A 201 12.74 -21.65 27.98
CA VAL A 201 13.78 -20.62 27.82
C VAL A 201 13.14 -19.27 28.11
N GLN A 202 13.59 -18.62 29.17
CA GLN A 202 13.08 -17.31 29.57
C GLN A 202 13.80 -16.20 28.79
N ILE A 203 13.09 -15.12 28.47
CA ILE A 203 13.76 -13.93 27.93
C ILE A 203 14.74 -13.43 29.02
N PRO A 204 16.04 -13.29 28.73
CA PRO A 204 17.03 -12.84 29.71
C PRO A 204 16.63 -11.51 30.33
N ALA A 205 16.98 -11.27 31.59
CA ALA A 205 16.64 -10.03 32.28
C ALA A 205 17.44 -8.80 31.79
N MET A 206 18.60 -9.03 31.17
CA MET A 206 19.51 -8.01 30.72
C MET A 206 20.20 -8.43 29.41
N LEU A 207 20.37 -7.46 28.52
CA LEU A 207 21.21 -7.56 27.32
C LEU A 207 22.40 -6.62 27.47
N VAL A 208 23.62 -7.11 27.27
CA VAL A 208 24.86 -6.32 27.39
C VAL A 208 25.35 -5.97 25.99
N VAL A 209 25.47 -4.70 25.68
CA VAL A 209 25.94 -4.23 24.37
C VAL A 209 27.31 -3.57 24.57
N THR A 210 28.33 -4.04 23.86
CA THR A 210 29.70 -3.51 23.95
C THR A 210 30.25 -3.12 22.57
N GLY A 211 31.16 -2.16 22.53
CA GLY A 211 31.76 -1.70 21.28
C GLY A 211 31.01 -0.54 20.60
N VAL A 212 29.98 0.01 21.25
CA VAL A 212 29.18 1.12 20.72
C VAL A 212 29.89 2.45 20.97
N SER A 213 29.94 3.31 19.95
CA SER A 213 30.26 4.73 20.14
C SER A 213 29.15 5.45 20.90
N LYS A 214 29.47 6.18 21.97
CA LYS A 214 28.51 7.06 22.66
C LYS A 214 28.26 8.38 21.93
N THR A 215 29.01 8.63 20.87
CA THR A 215 29.01 9.87 20.09
C THR A 215 28.72 9.56 18.63
N GLY A 216 27.84 10.32 18.01
CA GLY A 216 27.60 10.29 16.57
C GLY A 216 27.84 11.65 15.92
N PHE A 217 27.79 11.68 14.59
CA PHE A 217 27.97 12.90 13.80
C PHE A 217 26.68 13.21 13.04
N ILE A 218 26.28 14.48 13.02
CA ILE A 218 25.06 14.91 12.33
C ILE A 218 25.20 14.75 10.81
N SER A 219 26.36 15.10 10.24
CA SER A 219 26.65 14.90 8.81
C SER A 219 26.98 13.42 8.50
N PRO A 220 26.54 12.87 7.34
CA PRO A 220 26.89 11.52 6.89
C PRO A 220 28.33 11.38 6.39
N GLU A 221 29.05 12.49 6.19
CA GLU A 221 30.45 12.47 5.73
C GLU A 221 31.43 11.92 6.77
N LYS A 222 31.00 11.82 8.04
CA LYS A 222 31.81 11.30 9.13
C LYS A 222 31.03 10.31 9.97
N THR A 223 31.70 9.21 10.32
CA THR A 223 31.15 8.12 11.12
C THR A 223 31.87 8.03 12.46
N GLY A 224 31.17 7.51 13.47
CA GLY A 224 31.77 7.19 14.77
C GLY A 224 32.76 6.03 14.65
N ASN A 225 33.81 6.06 15.48
CA ASN A 225 34.71 4.92 15.65
C ASN A 225 34.25 4.03 16.81
N TYR A 226 34.71 2.78 16.81
CA TYR A 226 34.55 1.88 17.94
C TYR A 226 34.93 2.55 19.27
N ALA A 227 34.12 2.33 20.30
CA ALA A 227 34.46 2.67 21.66
C ALA A 227 34.26 1.46 22.56
N SER A 228 35.17 1.24 23.52
CA SER A 228 35.10 0.16 24.51
C SER A 228 33.99 0.35 25.55
N SER A 229 32.93 1.06 25.18
CA SER A 229 31.83 1.43 26.05
C SER A 229 30.87 0.24 26.19
N VAL A 230 30.35 0.07 27.40
CA VAL A 230 29.39 -0.99 27.76
C VAL A 230 28.05 -0.33 28.09
N ILE A 231 26.99 -0.82 27.45
CA ILE A 231 25.61 -0.37 27.62
C ILE A 231 24.77 -1.56 28.06
N ASN A 232 24.03 -1.42 29.15
CA ASN A 232 23.14 -2.45 29.64
C ASN A 232 21.70 -2.09 29.22
N MET A 233 21.02 -2.99 28.51
CA MET A 233 19.64 -2.77 28.10
C MET A 233 18.70 -3.55 29.03
N LEU A 234 17.64 -2.88 29.49
CA LEU A 234 16.54 -3.55 30.17
C LEU A 234 15.50 -4.01 29.16
N LEU A 235 14.79 -5.07 29.55
CA LEU A 235 13.66 -5.64 28.83
C LEU A 235 12.62 -4.59 28.41
N ARG A 236 12.15 -4.69 27.16
CA ARG A 236 11.09 -3.81 26.62
C ARG A 236 9.68 -4.21 27.10
N LYS A 237 9.45 -5.49 27.40
CA LYS A 237 8.17 -6.05 27.87
C LYS A 237 8.36 -6.88 29.15
N THR A 238 7.27 -7.12 29.89
CA THR A 238 7.26 -7.95 31.11
C THR A 238 7.81 -9.35 30.82
N VAL A 239 8.58 -9.90 31.78
CA VAL A 239 9.20 -11.24 31.76
C VAL A 239 8.21 -12.29 31.25
N GLY A 240 8.64 -13.09 30.27
CA GLY A 240 7.87 -14.18 29.68
C GLY A 240 8.77 -15.18 28.97
N GLU A 241 8.19 -16.34 28.63
CA GLU A 241 8.89 -17.41 27.92
C GLU A 241 9.15 -17.01 26.44
N ILE A 242 10.29 -17.41 25.91
CA ILE A 242 10.62 -17.30 24.49
C ILE A 242 9.74 -18.29 23.72
N PRO A 243 8.93 -17.82 22.74
CA PRO A 243 8.02 -18.68 22.01
C PRO A 243 8.75 -19.62 21.06
N GLU A 244 8.15 -20.79 20.82
CA GLU A 244 8.55 -21.70 19.76
C GLU A 244 8.28 -21.07 18.39
N GLU A 245 9.19 -21.28 17.44
CA GLU A 245 9.01 -20.81 16.07
C GLU A 245 7.85 -21.54 15.38
N THR A 246 7.02 -20.77 14.68
CA THR A 246 5.86 -21.30 13.94
C THR A 246 6.14 -21.50 12.45
N SER A 247 7.19 -20.83 11.92
CA SER A 247 7.63 -20.96 10.53
C SER A 247 9.06 -20.42 10.35
N PRO A 248 9.74 -20.70 9.23
CA PRO A 248 11.07 -20.14 8.96
C PRO A 248 11.12 -18.60 8.97
N LYS A 249 10.00 -17.93 8.66
CA LYS A 249 9.88 -16.46 8.63
C LYS A 249 9.44 -15.84 9.95
N ASP A 250 9.12 -16.66 10.95
CA ASP A 250 8.61 -16.20 12.25
C ASP A 250 9.68 -15.42 13.00
N LYS A 251 9.52 -14.11 13.18
CA LYS A 251 10.54 -13.32 13.89
C LYS A 251 10.64 -13.72 15.37
N GLY A 252 9.60 -14.29 15.96
CA GLY A 252 9.51 -14.51 17.39
C GLY A 252 9.06 -13.25 18.14
N VAL A 253 9.41 -13.18 19.43
CA VAL A 253 9.06 -12.03 20.27
C VAL A 253 10.13 -10.96 20.21
N LEU A 254 9.75 -9.70 20.01
CA LEU A 254 10.66 -8.57 20.17
C LEU A 254 11.00 -8.36 21.64
N ALA A 255 12.22 -8.76 22.03
CA ALA A 255 12.69 -8.74 23.41
C ALA A 255 13.34 -7.40 23.79
N TYR A 256 14.16 -6.86 22.89
CA TYR A 256 14.89 -5.60 23.08
C TYR A 256 14.84 -4.74 21.83
N SER A 257 14.84 -3.42 21.99
CA SER A 257 15.00 -2.51 20.86
C SER A 257 15.64 -1.21 21.36
N PHE A 258 16.65 -0.69 20.66
CA PHE A 258 17.41 0.48 21.10
C PHE A 258 18.06 1.24 19.93
N TYR A 259 18.34 2.52 20.12
CA TYR A 259 19.07 3.30 19.12
C TYR A 259 20.58 3.27 19.34
N ILE A 260 21.31 3.45 18.25
CA ILE A 260 22.76 3.52 18.20
C ILE A 260 23.20 4.60 17.21
N PRO A 261 24.32 5.29 17.43
CA PRO A 261 24.91 6.15 16.41
C PRO A 261 25.39 5.38 15.19
N GLU A 262 25.49 6.07 14.05
CA GLU A 262 26.20 5.57 12.87
C GLU A 262 27.69 5.33 13.20
N MET A 263 28.20 4.16 12.86
CA MET A 263 29.59 3.78 13.17
C MET A 263 30.18 2.78 12.19
N GLU A 264 31.49 2.84 12.01
CA GLU A 264 32.25 1.80 11.29
C GLU A 264 32.29 0.50 12.10
N CYS A 265 32.24 -0.65 11.41
CA CYS A 265 32.23 -1.99 12.02
C CYS A 265 33.28 -2.94 11.43
N LYS A 266 34.09 -2.48 10.46
CA LYS A 266 35.06 -3.30 9.72
C LYS A 266 36.09 -4.04 10.59
N ASP A 267 36.73 -3.34 11.53
CA ASP A 267 37.85 -3.87 12.34
C ASP A 267 37.48 -4.15 13.80
N SER A 268 36.29 -3.69 14.24
CA SER A 268 35.83 -3.84 15.62
C SER A 268 34.30 -3.80 15.64
N LYS A 269 33.70 -4.96 15.89
CA LYS A 269 32.27 -5.16 15.75
C LYS A 269 31.52 -4.83 17.04
N LEU A 270 30.26 -4.42 16.87
CA LEU A 270 29.29 -4.34 17.95
C LEU A 270 29.06 -5.74 18.52
N GLN A 271 29.25 -5.92 19.82
CA GLN A 271 29.01 -7.20 20.49
C GLN A 271 27.78 -7.14 21.37
N ILE A 272 26.93 -8.16 21.28
CA ILE A 272 25.68 -8.31 22.01
C ILE A 272 25.79 -9.57 22.87
N GLY A 273 25.86 -9.37 24.19
CA GLY A 273 25.91 -10.41 25.20
C GLY A 273 24.52 -10.72 25.74
N ILE A 274 24.18 -12.00 25.70
CA ILE A 274 22.98 -12.58 26.28
C ILE A 274 23.45 -13.42 27.47
N ASP A 275 22.88 -13.21 28.65
CA ASP A 275 23.27 -13.94 29.86
C ASP A 275 23.15 -15.46 29.65
N GLU A 276 24.16 -16.23 30.06
CA GLU A 276 24.32 -17.68 29.84
C GLU A 276 24.60 -18.15 28.38
N TYR A 277 24.78 -17.24 27.42
CA TYR A 277 25.11 -17.55 26.01
C TYR A 277 26.39 -16.83 25.54
N ASP A 278 26.94 -17.28 24.41
CA ASP A 278 28.10 -16.67 23.78
C ASP A 278 27.80 -15.24 23.28
N MET A 279 28.84 -14.40 23.28
CA MET A 279 28.76 -13.03 22.73
C MET A 279 28.50 -13.07 21.22
N ILE A 280 27.49 -12.33 20.78
CA ILE A 280 27.11 -12.22 19.37
C ILE A 280 27.85 -11.04 18.75
N GLU A 281 28.57 -11.27 17.65
CA GLU A 281 29.08 -10.20 16.80
C GLU A 281 28.02 -9.80 15.76
N LEU A 282 27.53 -8.55 15.82
CA LEU A 282 26.54 -8.09 14.85
C LEU A 282 27.14 -8.11 13.42
N GLY A 283 26.54 -8.91 12.53
CA GLY A 283 26.98 -9.06 11.14
C GLY A 283 28.40 -9.63 10.98
N GLY A 284 28.88 -10.38 11.98
CA GLY A 284 30.27 -10.80 12.08
C GLY A 284 30.62 -12.19 11.55
N ASP A 285 29.65 -13.10 11.40
CA ASP A 285 29.87 -14.47 10.92
C ASP A 285 29.42 -14.63 9.45
N ALA A 286 29.86 -15.72 8.81
CA ALA A 286 29.53 -16.02 7.41
C ALA A 286 28.07 -16.49 7.21
N ASN A 287 27.30 -16.66 8.29
CA ASN A 287 25.96 -17.23 8.27
C ASN A 287 24.87 -16.15 8.43
N ASN A 288 25.20 -14.98 8.99
CA ASN A 288 24.31 -13.85 9.19
C ASN A 288 24.35 -12.88 8.00
N SER A 289 23.29 -12.10 7.80
CA SER A 289 23.22 -11.05 6.75
C SER A 289 23.33 -11.54 5.31
N GLY A 290 22.94 -12.79 5.03
CA GLY A 290 23.06 -13.37 3.69
C GLY A 290 24.51 -13.61 3.25
N GLY A 291 25.46 -13.69 4.20
CA GLY A 291 26.85 -14.08 3.95
C GLY A 291 27.83 -12.92 3.67
N ALA A 292 27.41 -11.67 3.85
CA ALA A 292 28.26 -10.49 3.73
C ALA A 292 28.50 -9.82 5.09
N PRO A 293 29.76 -9.60 5.52
CA PRO A 293 30.06 -8.91 6.78
C PRO A 293 29.46 -7.51 6.84
N LEU A 294 28.96 -7.11 8.00
CA LEU A 294 28.48 -5.74 8.23
C LEU A 294 29.68 -4.79 8.41
N GLU A 295 30.01 -4.02 7.37
CA GLU A 295 31.14 -3.08 7.41
C GLU A 295 30.82 -1.78 8.14
N LYS A 296 29.53 -1.38 8.16
CA LYS A 296 29.07 -0.12 8.74
C LYS A 296 27.65 -0.24 9.30
N LEU A 297 27.43 0.34 10.48
CA LEU A 297 26.10 0.62 11.02
C LEU A 297 25.61 1.94 10.43
N GLU A 298 24.71 1.85 9.47
CA GLU A 298 24.17 2.98 8.72
C GLU A 298 23.09 3.72 9.51
N ARG A 299 23.17 5.04 9.46
CA ARG A 299 22.09 5.92 9.94
C ARG A 299 20.78 5.62 9.21
N ASN A 300 19.65 5.98 9.82
CA ASN A 300 18.32 5.81 9.27
C ASN A 300 18.02 4.38 8.76
N HIS A 301 18.55 3.37 9.45
CA HIS A 301 18.24 1.95 9.27
C HIS A 301 17.80 1.27 10.58
N VAL A 302 17.06 0.17 10.43
CA VAL A 302 16.65 -0.73 11.50
C VAL A 302 17.33 -2.08 11.27
N TYR A 303 18.12 -2.52 12.24
CA TYR A 303 18.84 -3.79 12.25
C TYR A 303 18.04 -4.81 13.04
N GLN A 304 17.40 -5.77 12.37
CA GLN A 304 16.61 -6.82 13.00
C GLN A 304 17.47 -8.05 13.23
N LEU A 305 17.88 -8.27 14.48
CA LEU A 305 18.61 -9.43 14.93
C LEU A 305 17.64 -10.52 15.37
N LEU A 306 17.64 -11.65 14.67
CA LEU A 306 16.76 -12.79 14.88
C LEU A 306 17.54 -13.87 15.64
N CYS A 307 17.32 -13.97 16.94
CA CYS A 307 17.99 -14.93 17.82
C CYS A 307 17.14 -16.21 17.95
N ARG A 308 17.62 -17.33 17.44
CA ARG A 308 16.97 -18.65 17.50
C ARG A 308 17.69 -19.58 18.47
N PHE A 309 17.01 -19.95 19.56
CA PHE A 309 17.53 -20.80 20.64
C PHE A 309 17.35 -22.29 20.31
N MET A 310 18.45 -23.02 20.22
CA MET A 310 18.47 -24.42 19.74
C MET A 310 18.35 -25.42 20.90
N GLN A 311 17.71 -26.56 20.67
CA GLN A 311 17.45 -27.57 21.71
C GLN A 311 18.70 -28.32 22.18
N LYS A 312 19.72 -28.46 21.32
CA LYS A 312 20.93 -29.20 21.63
C LYS A 312 22.07 -28.21 21.83
N THR A 313 22.42 -27.95 23.09
CA THR A 313 23.50 -27.07 23.60
C THR A 313 23.11 -25.59 23.80
N VAL A 314 23.90 -24.84 24.58
CA VAL A 314 23.83 -23.36 24.78
C VAL A 314 24.17 -22.59 23.48
N SER A 315 23.76 -23.10 22.33
CA SER A 315 24.04 -22.55 21.01
C SER A 315 22.88 -21.69 20.52
N LEU A 316 23.22 -20.57 19.88
CA LEU A 316 22.28 -19.67 19.24
C LEU A 316 22.50 -19.69 17.72
N ASP A 317 21.42 -19.79 16.96
CA ASP A 317 21.38 -19.54 15.53
C ASP A 317 20.89 -18.10 15.31
N ILE A 318 21.58 -17.34 14.47
CA ILE A 318 21.39 -15.90 14.36
C ILE A 318 21.09 -15.56 12.91
N ASP A 319 20.25 -14.56 12.69
CA ASP A 319 20.13 -13.92 11.39
C ASP A 319 19.99 -12.41 11.57
N LEU A 320 20.52 -11.64 10.62
CA LEU A 320 20.49 -10.18 10.66
C LEU A 320 19.89 -9.64 9.37
N THR A 321 18.70 -9.04 9.50
CA THR A 321 18.05 -8.30 8.41
C THR A 321 18.27 -6.80 8.60
N VAL A 322 18.80 -6.13 7.57
CA VAL A 322 18.95 -4.68 7.55
C VAL A 322 17.79 -4.07 6.78
N CYS A 323 16.97 -3.29 7.47
CA CYS A 323 15.80 -2.63 6.91
C CYS A 323 16.04 -1.12 6.84
N PRO A 324 15.64 -0.42 5.76
CA PRO A 324 15.47 1.03 5.82
C PRO A 324 14.66 1.45 7.04
N TRP A 325 14.93 2.59 7.69
CA TRP A 325 14.11 3.11 8.82
C TRP A 325 12.86 3.84 8.32
N ILE A 326 12.17 3.11 7.45
CA ILE A 326 10.90 3.31 6.75
C ILE A 326 10.31 1.95 6.34
N ALA A 327 11.18 0.93 6.21
CA ALA A 327 10.85 -0.46 6.03
C ALA A 327 10.71 -1.11 7.41
N LEU A 328 9.64 -0.74 8.08
CA LEU A 328 8.75 -1.84 8.40
C LEU A 328 7.74 -1.82 7.28
N GLU A 329 7.87 -2.77 6.35
CA GLU A 329 6.63 -3.35 5.84
C GLU A 329 5.77 -3.60 7.08
N PRO A 330 4.52 -3.11 7.12
CA PRO A 330 3.63 -3.45 8.21
C PRO A 330 3.84 -4.94 8.48
N GLN A 331 4.05 -5.28 9.76
CA GLN A 331 4.10 -6.65 10.24
C GLN A 331 3.22 -7.45 9.31
N VAL A 332 3.84 -8.39 8.60
CA VAL A 332 3.08 -9.40 7.90
C VAL A 332 2.44 -10.24 9.01
N GLU A 333 1.41 -9.72 9.69
CA GLU A 333 0.15 -10.44 9.59
C GLU A 333 0.04 -10.78 8.12
N GLU A 334 -0.12 -12.06 7.79
CA GLU A 334 -0.65 -12.39 6.47
C GLU A 334 -1.77 -11.39 6.16
N VAL A 335 -1.50 -10.34 5.37
CA VAL A 335 -2.57 -9.59 4.75
C VAL A 335 -3.02 -10.54 3.67
N LYS A 336 -3.88 -11.45 4.10
CA LYS A 336 -4.58 -12.42 3.27
C LYS A 336 -5.41 -11.77 2.17
N ASP A 337 -5.49 -10.44 2.13
CA ASP A 337 -6.31 -9.72 1.17
C ASP A 337 -5.44 -8.94 0.19
N ILE A 338 -4.91 -9.65 -0.81
CA ILE A 338 -4.64 -9.05 -2.12
C ILE A 338 -5.99 -8.57 -2.64
N GLN A 339 -6.18 -7.26 -2.75
CA GLN A 339 -7.44 -6.67 -3.22
C GLN A 339 -7.28 -6.11 -4.63
N ILE A 340 -8.14 -6.57 -5.53
CA ILE A 340 -8.25 -6.06 -6.90
C ILE A 340 -9.73 -5.91 -7.24
N THR A 341 -10.14 -4.69 -7.57
CA THR A 341 -11.48 -4.41 -8.11
C THR A 341 -11.43 -4.60 -9.61
N ASN A 342 -12.21 -5.53 -10.16
CA ASN A 342 -12.18 -5.86 -11.60
C ASN A 342 -13.17 -5.07 -12.46
N CYS A 343 -14.18 -4.46 -11.84
CA CYS A 343 -15.13 -3.59 -12.53
C CYS A 343 -15.21 -2.22 -11.85
N TYR A 344 -15.03 -1.16 -12.63
CA TYR A 344 -15.22 0.20 -12.18
C TYR A 344 -16.46 0.80 -12.83
N VAL A 345 -17.43 1.18 -12.00
CA VAL A 345 -18.63 1.90 -12.44
C VAL A 345 -18.29 3.39 -12.51
N VAL A 346 -18.32 3.96 -13.71
CA VAL A 346 -17.89 5.33 -13.97
C VAL A 346 -18.98 6.03 -14.78
N PRO A 347 -19.48 7.22 -14.39
CA PRO A 347 -20.46 7.94 -15.21
C PRO A 347 -19.85 8.36 -16.55
N PRO A 348 -20.65 8.61 -17.61
CA PRO A 348 -20.17 9.23 -18.84
C PRO A 348 -19.47 10.57 -18.57
N GLY A 349 -18.28 10.78 -19.14
CA GLY A 349 -17.41 11.93 -18.86
C GLY A 349 -16.74 11.89 -17.48
N GLY A 350 -16.90 10.79 -16.74
CA GLY A 350 -16.32 10.58 -15.41
C GLY A 350 -14.86 10.12 -15.46
N ARG A 351 -14.27 10.03 -14.26
CA ARG A 351 -12.88 9.60 -14.07
C ARG A 351 -12.77 8.59 -12.93
N VAL A 352 -11.88 7.62 -13.08
CA VAL A 352 -11.47 6.71 -12.00
C VAL A 352 -9.95 6.50 -12.01
N HIS A 353 -9.37 6.22 -10.84
CA HIS A 353 -7.98 5.84 -10.68
C HIS A 353 -7.92 4.37 -10.27
N ILE A 354 -7.15 3.58 -11.02
CA ILE A 354 -7.00 2.14 -10.83
C ILE A 354 -5.58 1.87 -10.33
N PRO A 355 -5.38 1.46 -9.07
CA PRO A 355 -4.06 1.14 -8.54
C PRO A 355 -3.53 -0.17 -9.15
N THR A 356 -2.20 -0.28 -9.24
CA THR A 356 -1.52 -1.47 -9.79
C THR A 356 -0.93 -2.38 -8.72
N ASP A 357 -0.88 -1.95 -7.46
CA ASP A 357 -0.23 -2.67 -6.35
C ASP A 357 -0.82 -4.08 -6.15
N GLY A 358 -2.14 -4.21 -6.19
CA GLY A 358 -2.83 -5.50 -6.05
C GLY A 358 -2.43 -6.48 -7.15
N VAL A 359 -2.23 -5.99 -8.38
CA VAL A 359 -1.79 -6.82 -9.52
C VAL A 359 -0.36 -7.33 -9.29
N TYR A 360 0.57 -6.44 -8.91
CA TYR A 360 1.95 -6.85 -8.62
C TYR A 360 2.02 -7.87 -7.47
N LYS A 361 1.23 -7.65 -6.40
CA LYS A 361 1.11 -8.59 -5.28
C LYS A 361 0.54 -9.94 -5.72
N ALA A 362 -0.53 -9.95 -6.54
CA ALA A 362 -1.12 -11.18 -7.07
C ALA A 362 -0.08 -12.04 -7.79
N TRP A 363 0.61 -11.46 -8.77
CA TRP A 363 1.64 -12.16 -9.54
C TRP A 363 2.80 -12.66 -8.69
N ALA A 364 3.27 -11.85 -7.73
CA ALA A 364 4.40 -12.22 -6.88
C ALA A 364 4.06 -13.24 -5.78
N GLN A 365 2.81 -13.28 -5.30
CA GLN A 365 2.47 -13.97 -4.03
C GLN A 365 1.54 -15.17 -4.19
N MET A 366 0.68 -15.20 -5.22
CA MET A 366 -0.34 -16.24 -5.38
C MET A 366 0.18 -17.47 -6.13
N ASP A 367 -0.28 -18.65 -5.70
CA ASP A 367 0.03 -19.93 -6.34
C ASP A 367 -0.55 -20.01 -7.76
N GLU A 368 -1.69 -19.36 -8.01
CA GLU A 368 -2.35 -19.28 -9.32
C GLU A 368 -1.45 -18.63 -10.38
N PHE A 369 -0.58 -17.70 -9.97
CA PHE A 369 0.44 -17.05 -10.81
C PHE A 369 1.82 -17.68 -10.65
N GLU A 370 1.90 -18.86 -10.02
CA GLU A 370 3.13 -19.60 -9.76
C GLU A 370 4.16 -18.78 -8.98
N ARG A 371 3.70 -17.74 -8.26
CA ARG A 371 4.52 -16.73 -7.61
C ARG A 371 5.57 -16.13 -8.55
N THR A 372 5.22 -15.94 -9.82
CA THR A 372 6.10 -15.34 -10.84
C THR A 372 5.90 -13.82 -10.85
N PRO A 373 6.80 -13.02 -10.25
CA PRO A 373 6.61 -11.58 -10.21
C PRO A 373 6.64 -10.99 -11.61
N ILE A 374 5.84 -9.95 -11.83
CA ILE A 374 5.92 -9.14 -13.06
C ILE A 374 7.36 -8.66 -13.23
N PRO A 375 7.95 -8.73 -14.44
CA PRO A 375 9.32 -8.29 -14.69
C PRO A 375 9.49 -6.78 -14.50
N GLU A 376 10.74 -6.34 -14.45
CA GLU A 376 11.08 -4.91 -14.52
C GLU A 376 10.64 -4.31 -15.86
N GLY A 377 10.17 -3.07 -15.82
CA GLY A 377 9.66 -2.36 -16.98
C GLY A 377 8.63 -1.30 -16.58
N GLU A 378 8.48 -0.27 -17.42
CA GLU A 378 7.48 0.77 -17.20
C GLU A 378 6.06 0.23 -17.42
N VAL A 379 5.14 0.69 -16.56
CA VAL A 379 3.73 0.38 -16.70
C VAL A 379 3.12 1.19 -17.84
N THR A 380 2.47 0.50 -18.77
CA THR A 380 1.67 1.10 -19.84
C THR A 380 0.23 0.60 -19.74
N ALA A 381 -0.71 1.31 -20.38
CA ALA A 381 -2.11 0.89 -20.40
C ALA A 381 -2.79 1.25 -21.71
N GLU A 382 -3.75 0.41 -22.14
CA GLU A 382 -4.48 0.61 -23.39
C GLU A 382 -5.94 0.18 -23.28
N VAL A 383 -6.81 0.77 -24.11
CA VAL A 383 -8.18 0.29 -24.31
C VAL A 383 -8.14 -0.89 -25.26
N LEU A 384 -8.47 -2.08 -24.76
CA LEU A 384 -8.56 -3.28 -25.61
C LEU A 384 -9.79 -3.19 -26.52
N TRP A 385 -10.93 -2.78 -25.95
CA TRP A 385 -12.17 -2.62 -26.70
C TRP A 385 -13.21 -1.77 -25.96
N GLN A 386 -14.21 -1.32 -26.71
CA GLN A 386 -15.46 -0.70 -26.26
C GLN A 386 -16.66 -1.30 -27.01
N ASP A 387 -17.82 -1.44 -26.35
CA ASP A 387 -19.04 -1.98 -26.98
C ASP A 387 -19.83 -0.94 -27.79
N GLY A 388 -19.41 0.32 -27.71
CA GLY A 388 -19.96 1.40 -28.51
C GLY A 388 -18.94 2.51 -28.72
N ILE A 389 -18.77 2.94 -29.96
CA ILE A 389 -17.88 4.07 -30.29
C ILE A 389 -18.28 5.30 -29.46
N GLY A 390 -17.31 5.88 -28.77
CA GLY A 390 -17.46 7.06 -27.92
C GLY A 390 -17.64 6.76 -26.43
N VAL A 391 -17.66 5.49 -26.02
CA VAL A 391 -17.55 5.10 -24.59
C VAL A 391 -16.14 5.41 -24.08
N MET A 392 -15.13 5.17 -24.91
CA MET A 392 -13.74 5.55 -24.68
C MET A 392 -13.22 6.39 -25.85
N THR A 393 -12.19 7.19 -25.59
CA THR A 393 -11.52 8.08 -26.54
C THR A 393 -10.01 7.84 -26.51
N GLU A 394 -9.28 8.40 -27.48
CA GLU A 394 -7.80 8.34 -27.50
C GLU A 394 -7.13 8.92 -26.24
N ARG A 395 -7.83 9.80 -25.51
CA ARG A 395 -7.32 10.44 -24.29
C ARG A 395 -7.76 9.74 -23.01
N SER A 396 -8.53 8.67 -23.13
CA SER A 396 -9.24 8.05 -22.00
C SER A 396 -8.34 7.28 -21.04
N VAL A 397 -7.11 6.93 -21.42
CA VAL A 397 -6.21 6.15 -20.57
C VAL A 397 -4.88 6.85 -20.43
N LYS A 398 -4.42 7.02 -19.18
CA LYS A 398 -3.09 7.55 -18.84
C LYS A 398 -2.52 6.75 -17.68
N VAL A 399 -1.21 6.58 -17.64
CA VAL A 399 -0.51 5.96 -16.51
C VAL A 399 0.25 7.04 -15.75
N MET A 400 0.09 7.06 -14.43
CA MET A 400 0.79 7.97 -13.52
C MET A 400 1.82 7.17 -12.72
N ASN A 401 3.01 7.73 -12.53
CA ASN A 401 4.16 7.07 -11.90
C ASN A 401 4.50 5.72 -12.55
N ALA A 402 4.49 5.67 -13.89
CA ALA A 402 4.69 4.43 -14.66
C ALA A 402 5.99 3.69 -14.30
N GLU A 403 7.03 4.45 -13.95
CA GLU A 403 8.34 3.97 -13.54
C GLU A 403 8.38 3.43 -12.10
N LYS A 404 7.34 3.72 -11.30
CA LYS A 404 7.23 3.27 -9.90
C LYS A 404 6.48 1.94 -9.74
N ARG A 405 6.15 1.25 -10.84
CA ARG A 405 5.64 -0.13 -10.86
C ARG A 405 4.43 -0.32 -9.96
N ASP A 406 4.58 -0.97 -8.81
CA ASP A 406 3.52 -1.25 -7.83
C ASP A 406 2.92 0.03 -7.20
N LYS A 407 3.57 1.18 -7.35
CA LYS A 407 3.05 2.49 -6.94
C LYS A 407 2.48 3.31 -8.11
N ALA A 408 2.40 2.71 -9.30
CA ALA A 408 1.73 3.31 -10.45
C ALA A 408 0.20 3.21 -10.31
N TYR A 409 -0.52 4.12 -10.97
CA TYR A 409 -1.96 4.02 -11.12
C TYR A 409 -2.41 4.44 -12.51
N ILE A 410 -3.45 3.78 -13.01
CA ILE A 410 -4.05 4.05 -14.32
C ILE A 410 -5.22 5.01 -14.12
N VAL A 411 -5.17 6.16 -14.77
CA VAL A 411 -6.27 7.11 -14.83
C VAL A 411 -7.11 6.77 -16.05
N VAL A 412 -8.39 6.49 -15.82
CA VAL A 412 -9.38 6.20 -16.85
C VAL A 412 -10.42 7.32 -16.86
N GLU A 413 -10.57 7.99 -18.01
CA GLU A 413 -11.58 9.03 -18.28
C GLU A 413 -12.55 8.54 -19.35
N THR A 414 -13.81 8.33 -19.01
CA THR A 414 -14.81 7.85 -19.96
C THR A 414 -15.23 8.96 -20.93
N GLY A 415 -15.65 8.57 -22.13
CA GLY A 415 -16.33 9.47 -23.05
C GLY A 415 -17.77 9.78 -22.60
N ASN A 416 -18.49 10.55 -23.41
CA ASN A 416 -19.84 11.03 -23.08
C ASN A 416 -20.95 9.99 -23.35
N LYS A 417 -20.60 8.77 -23.76
CA LYS A 417 -21.56 7.71 -24.10
C LYS A 417 -21.52 6.59 -23.07
N ALA A 418 -22.70 6.18 -22.59
CA ALA A 418 -22.82 5.00 -21.75
C ALA A 418 -22.53 3.71 -22.54
N GLY A 419 -21.95 2.72 -21.86
CA GLY A 419 -21.55 1.44 -22.44
C GLY A 419 -20.49 0.75 -21.60
N ASN A 420 -19.71 -0.11 -22.22
CA ASN A 420 -18.69 -0.93 -21.58
C ASN A 420 -17.39 -0.86 -22.35
N ALA A 421 -16.28 -0.91 -21.63
CA ALA A 421 -14.95 -1.03 -22.21
C ALA A 421 -14.05 -1.91 -21.35
N VAL A 422 -12.96 -2.39 -21.94
CA VAL A 422 -11.89 -3.07 -21.22
C VAL A 422 -10.59 -2.30 -21.39
N VAL A 423 -9.96 -1.99 -20.26
CA VAL A 423 -8.62 -1.36 -20.20
C VAL A 423 -7.63 -2.40 -19.68
N ALA A 424 -6.47 -2.51 -20.31
CA ALA A 424 -5.42 -3.45 -19.91
C ALA A 424 -4.17 -2.72 -19.44
N MET A 425 -3.52 -3.26 -18.40
CA MET A 425 -2.18 -2.91 -17.95
C MET A 425 -1.17 -3.80 -18.65
N LYS A 426 -0.08 -3.19 -19.13
CA LYS A 426 1.02 -3.86 -19.81
C LYS A 426 2.37 -3.49 -19.23
N VAL A 427 3.28 -4.45 -19.24
CA VAL A 427 4.71 -4.26 -18.97
C VAL A 427 5.48 -4.97 -20.08
N ASN A 428 6.44 -4.28 -20.69
CA ASN A 428 7.21 -4.80 -21.83
C ASN A 428 6.35 -5.31 -23.01
N GLY A 429 5.18 -4.70 -23.23
CA GLY A 429 4.26 -5.05 -24.32
C GLY A 429 3.32 -6.22 -24.02
N GLU A 430 3.45 -6.87 -22.87
CA GLU A 430 2.61 -8.00 -22.45
C GLU A 430 1.58 -7.56 -21.40
N ILE A 431 0.35 -8.11 -21.47
CA ILE A 431 -0.75 -7.75 -20.57
C ILE A 431 -0.58 -8.47 -19.23
N TYR A 432 -0.62 -7.75 -18.11
CA TYR A 432 -0.54 -8.34 -16.77
C TYR A 432 -1.83 -8.22 -15.97
N TRP A 433 -2.77 -7.38 -16.40
CA TRP A 433 -4.15 -7.36 -15.90
C TRP A 433 -5.05 -6.57 -16.84
N SER A 434 -6.35 -6.75 -16.70
CA SER A 434 -7.36 -5.97 -17.41
C SER A 434 -8.60 -5.77 -16.56
N TRP A 435 -9.26 -4.63 -16.74
CA TRP A 435 -10.40 -4.19 -15.97
C TRP A 435 -11.59 -3.86 -16.87
N HIS A 436 -12.78 -4.16 -16.37
CA HIS A 436 -14.05 -3.74 -16.93
C HIS A 436 -14.34 -2.30 -16.50
N ILE A 437 -14.53 -1.41 -17.47
CA ILE A 437 -15.03 -0.06 -17.25
C ILE A 437 -16.51 -0.06 -17.64
N TRP A 438 -17.39 0.00 -16.65
CA TRP A 438 -18.84 0.09 -16.85
C TRP A 438 -19.25 1.56 -16.85
N CYS A 439 -19.33 2.13 -18.04
CA CYS A 439 -19.64 3.54 -18.23
C CYS A 439 -21.16 3.78 -18.12
N THR A 440 -21.64 4.23 -16.96
CA THR A 440 -23.06 4.40 -16.67
C THR A 440 -23.32 5.34 -15.50
N ASP A 441 -24.44 6.07 -15.53
CA ASP A 441 -24.93 6.88 -14.39
C ASP A 441 -25.49 6.01 -13.24
N TYR A 442 -25.61 4.71 -13.46
CA TYR A 442 -25.99 3.77 -12.43
C TYR A 442 -24.93 3.73 -11.31
N ASN A 443 -25.36 3.80 -10.06
CA ASN A 443 -24.50 3.57 -8.91
C ASN A 443 -25.09 2.44 -8.04
N PRO A 444 -24.44 1.27 -7.99
CA PRO A 444 -24.99 0.13 -7.26
C PRO A 444 -24.96 0.35 -5.74
N ASN A 445 -24.11 1.24 -5.23
CA ASN A 445 -23.99 1.49 -3.79
C ASN A 445 -25.09 2.42 -3.24
N LEU A 446 -25.92 3.01 -4.11
CA LEU A 446 -27.11 3.76 -3.69
C LEU A 446 -28.32 2.85 -3.57
N LYS A 447 -29.20 3.13 -2.60
CA LYS A 447 -30.41 2.34 -2.34
C LYS A 447 -31.34 2.20 -3.56
N GLU A 448 -31.40 3.20 -4.42
CA GLU A 448 -32.19 3.18 -5.66
C GLU A 448 -31.67 2.19 -6.70
N GLY A 449 -30.37 1.89 -6.64
CA GLY A 449 -29.70 0.92 -7.50
C GLY A 449 -29.73 -0.51 -6.98
N GLN A 450 -30.46 -0.78 -5.89
CA GLN A 450 -30.45 -2.03 -5.15
C GLN A 450 -31.85 -2.66 -5.07
N GLN A 451 -31.91 -3.99 -5.07
CA GLN A 451 -33.14 -4.75 -4.84
C GLN A 451 -32.95 -5.79 -3.75
N GLU A 452 -33.86 -5.81 -2.77
CA GLU A 452 -33.87 -6.86 -1.74
C GLU A 452 -34.76 -8.03 -2.19
N LEU A 453 -34.17 -9.23 -2.24
CA LEU A 453 -34.87 -10.46 -2.59
C LEU A 453 -34.27 -11.64 -1.81
N ASN A 454 -35.10 -12.39 -1.08
CA ASN A 454 -34.74 -13.58 -0.31
C ASN A 454 -33.59 -13.39 0.70
N GLY A 455 -33.46 -12.18 1.25
CA GLY A 455 -32.41 -11.82 2.20
C GLY A 455 -31.06 -11.49 1.56
N PHE A 456 -31.03 -11.31 0.23
CA PHE A 456 -29.90 -10.79 -0.53
C PHE A 456 -30.20 -9.39 -1.04
N VAL A 457 -29.16 -8.58 -1.16
CA VAL A 457 -29.20 -7.27 -1.81
C VAL A 457 -28.58 -7.44 -3.19
N TRP A 458 -29.39 -7.25 -4.23
CA TRP A 458 -29.05 -7.38 -5.64
C TRP A 458 -28.81 -6.00 -6.25
N MET A 459 -27.97 -5.92 -7.27
CA MET A 459 -27.96 -4.79 -8.18
C MET A 459 -29.25 -4.76 -8.99
N ASP A 460 -29.71 -3.58 -9.39
CA ASP A 460 -30.93 -3.43 -10.17
C ASP A 460 -30.79 -3.92 -11.63
N ARG A 461 -29.63 -4.43 -12.06
CA ARG A 461 -29.37 -4.91 -13.43
C ARG A 461 -28.18 -5.86 -13.50
N ASN A 462 -28.05 -6.57 -14.62
CA ASN A 462 -26.90 -7.44 -14.90
C ASN A 462 -25.61 -6.61 -15.00
N LEU A 463 -24.47 -7.24 -14.67
CA LEU A 463 -23.15 -6.61 -14.80
C LEU A 463 -22.90 -6.19 -16.26
N GLY A 464 -22.61 -4.90 -16.45
CA GLY A 464 -22.41 -4.30 -17.77
C GLY A 464 -23.70 -3.93 -18.52
N ALA A 465 -24.88 -4.17 -17.96
CA ALA A 465 -26.13 -3.74 -18.57
C ALA A 465 -26.32 -2.21 -18.44
N THR A 466 -26.75 -1.54 -19.51
CA THR A 466 -27.06 -0.10 -19.45
C THR A 466 -28.53 0.17 -19.12
N TYR A 467 -29.33 -0.89 -19.02
CA TYR A 467 -30.77 -0.82 -18.80
C TYR A 467 -31.25 -1.93 -17.84
N ASN A 468 -32.36 -1.68 -17.14
CA ASN A 468 -32.89 -2.59 -16.12
C ASN A 468 -34.36 -2.99 -16.35
N LYS A 469 -34.96 -2.63 -17.49
CA LYS A 469 -36.38 -2.90 -17.79
C LYS A 469 -36.54 -3.66 -19.09
N TYR A 470 -37.62 -4.44 -19.18
CA TYR A 470 -38.07 -4.98 -20.45
C TYR A 470 -38.76 -3.85 -21.24
N ASN A 471 -38.36 -3.65 -22.50
CA ASN A 471 -38.88 -2.60 -23.39
C ASN A 471 -39.30 -3.20 -24.75
N GLU A 472 -39.66 -2.34 -25.70
CA GLU A 472 -40.01 -2.75 -27.07
C GLU A 472 -38.88 -3.49 -27.80
N GLU A 473 -37.61 -3.18 -27.48
CA GLU A 473 -36.42 -3.89 -27.96
C GLU A 473 -36.22 -5.26 -27.26
N GLY A 474 -37.23 -5.76 -26.54
CA GLY A 474 -37.18 -7.06 -25.87
C GLY A 474 -36.18 -7.14 -24.71
N GLY A 475 -35.75 -6.01 -24.16
CA GLY A 475 -34.79 -5.98 -23.05
C GLY A 475 -33.36 -6.39 -23.44
N ILE A 476 -32.98 -6.25 -24.71
CA ILE A 476 -31.62 -6.57 -25.20
C ILE A 476 -30.53 -5.85 -24.37
N LYS A 477 -30.73 -4.57 -24.05
CA LYS A 477 -29.78 -3.76 -23.24
C LYS A 477 -29.70 -4.17 -21.76
N SER A 478 -30.55 -5.10 -21.32
CA SER A 478 -30.56 -5.67 -19.97
C SER A 478 -29.73 -6.96 -19.86
N LYS A 479 -29.18 -7.48 -20.98
CA LYS A 479 -28.41 -8.74 -21.01
C LYS A 479 -27.16 -8.71 -20.13
N GLY A 480 -26.45 -7.58 -20.11
CA GLY A 480 -25.10 -7.51 -19.57
C GLY A 480 -24.11 -8.35 -20.41
N PHE A 481 -22.98 -8.69 -19.82
CA PHE A 481 -21.92 -9.47 -20.48
C PHE A 481 -21.81 -10.91 -19.96
N LEU A 482 -21.19 -11.76 -20.78
CA LEU A 482 -20.88 -13.15 -20.47
C LEU A 482 -19.49 -13.25 -19.83
N TYR A 483 -19.24 -14.31 -19.06
CA TYR A 483 -17.94 -14.58 -18.45
C TYR A 483 -17.57 -16.05 -18.71
N GLN A 484 -16.34 -16.45 -18.42
CA GLN A 484 -16.00 -17.86 -18.19
C GLN A 484 -15.85 -18.06 -16.67
N TRP A 485 -16.32 -19.17 -16.14
CA TRP A 485 -16.43 -19.38 -14.68
C TRP A 485 -15.11 -19.10 -13.98
N GLY A 486 -15.07 -18.18 -13.04
CA GLY A 486 -13.84 -17.88 -12.31
C GLY A 486 -12.85 -16.96 -13.02
N ARG A 487 -13.22 -16.36 -14.17
CA ARG A 487 -12.46 -15.28 -14.80
C ARG A 487 -13.11 -13.92 -14.54
N LYS A 488 -12.26 -12.91 -14.44
CA LYS A 488 -12.67 -11.49 -14.43
C LYS A 488 -13.02 -10.94 -15.82
N ASP A 489 -12.56 -11.60 -16.89
CA ASP A 489 -12.66 -11.09 -18.26
C ASP A 489 -14.03 -11.39 -18.86
N LEU A 490 -14.61 -10.38 -19.50
CA LEU A 490 -15.95 -10.41 -20.07
C LEU A 490 -15.98 -10.65 -21.58
N PHE A 491 -17.05 -11.30 -22.04
CA PHE A 491 -17.30 -11.67 -23.43
C PHE A 491 -18.67 -11.14 -23.87
N PRO A 492 -18.80 -10.69 -25.14
CA PRO A 492 -20.03 -10.08 -25.62
C PRO A 492 -21.18 -11.08 -25.57
N PRO A 493 -22.43 -10.66 -25.28
CA PRO A 493 -23.61 -11.46 -25.58
C PRO A 493 -23.88 -11.45 -27.10
N THR A 494 -24.94 -12.13 -27.56
CA THR A 494 -25.45 -11.94 -28.92
C THR A 494 -26.21 -10.62 -29.05
N LYS A 495 -26.31 -10.06 -30.26
CA LYS A 495 -27.09 -8.85 -30.57
C LYS A 495 -28.56 -9.01 -30.18
N GLY A 496 -29.25 -9.94 -30.83
CA GLY A 496 -30.65 -10.26 -30.55
C GLY A 496 -30.84 -11.45 -29.61
N TRP A 497 -32.10 -11.83 -29.40
CA TRP A 497 -32.49 -13.05 -28.68
C TRP A 497 -32.69 -14.25 -29.62
N GLU A 498 -32.52 -14.04 -30.93
CA GLU A 498 -32.74 -15.07 -31.93
C GLU A 498 -31.53 -16.01 -32.05
N LYS A 499 -31.80 -17.24 -32.49
CA LYS A 499 -30.81 -18.34 -32.49
C LYS A 499 -29.62 -18.10 -33.41
N THR A 500 -29.80 -17.28 -34.44
CA THR A 500 -28.82 -17.04 -35.51
C THR A 500 -28.09 -15.71 -35.36
N GLU A 501 -28.31 -15.02 -34.26
CA GLU A 501 -27.72 -13.70 -34.01
C GLU A 501 -26.21 -13.81 -33.79
N SER A 502 -25.47 -12.89 -34.39
CA SER A 502 -24.05 -12.72 -34.13
C SER A 502 -23.82 -12.18 -32.71
N ASP A 503 -22.58 -12.31 -32.25
CA ASP A 503 -22.08 -11.60 -31.07
C ASP A 503 -22.24 -10.08 -31.24
N GLU A 504 -22.39 -9.36 -30.12
CA GLU A 504 -22.31 -7.89 -30.10
C GLU A 504 -20.97 -7.42 -30.65
N ASP A 505 -21.02 -6.35 -31.46
CA ASP A 505 -19.81 -5.80 -32.05
C ASP A 505 -18.99 -5.10 -30.97
N LEU A 506 -17.70 -5.45 -30.90
CA LEU A 506 -16.72 -4.76 -30.07
C LEU A 506 -15.84 -3.90 -30.96
N TYR A 507 -15.46 -2.73 -30.50
CA TYR A 507 -14.70 -1.75 -31.28
C TYR A 507 -13.38 -1.43 -30.60
N ASN A 508 -12.31 -1.27 -31.36
CA ASN A 508 -11.12 -0.58 -30.86
C ASN A 508 -11.35 0.95 -30.83
N LEU A 509 -10.34 1.74 -30.45
CA LEU A 509 -10.45 3.20 -30.44
C LEU A 509 -10.58 3.82 -31.85
N ALA A 510 -10.09 3.13 -32.90
CA ALA A 510 -10.25 3.55 -34.28
C ALA A 510 -11.67 3.27 -34.85
N GLY A 511 -12.52 2.57 -34.09
CA GLY A 511 -13.87 2.20 -34.51
C GLY A 511 -13.92 0.95 -35.39
N GLU A 512 -12.83 0.18 -35.46
CA GLU A 512 -12.79 -1.09 -36.17
C GLU A 512 -13.39 -2.19 -35.30
N ILE A 513 -14.17 -3.09 -35.94
CA ILE A 513 -14.75 -4.24 -35.24
C ILE A 513 -13.63 -5.24 -34.91
N ILE A 514 -13.58 -5.66 -33.65
CA ILE A 514 -12.64 -6.66 -33.15
C ILE A 514 -13.39 -7.85 -32.58
N THR A 515 -12.77 -9.02 -32.67
CA THR A 515 -13.35 -10.28 -32.21
C THR A 515 -12.41 -10.94 -31.21
N PHE A 516 -12.98 -11.62 -30.23
CA PHE A 516 -12.20 -12.43 -29.30
C PHE A 516 -11.75 -13.73 -30.00
N SER A 517 -10.61 -14.26 -29.57
CA SER A 517 -10.09 -15.52 -30.07
C SER A 517 -10.69 -16.70 -29.31
N LYS A 518 -10.73 -17.88 -29.94
CA LYS A 518 -11.12 -19.14 -29.29
C LYS A 518 -9.90 -20.04 -29.26
N VAL A 519 -9.41 -20.36 -28.07
CA VAL A 519 -8.09 -20.98 -27.89
C VAL A 519 -8.24 -22.24 -27.04
N PRO A 520 -7.81 -23.42 -27.51
CA PRO A 520 -7.83 -24.62 -26.68
C PRO A 520 -6.87 -24.48 -25.49
N VAL A 521 -7.23 -25.06 -24.34
CA VAL A 521 -6.33 -25.13 -23.19
C VAL A 521 -5.29 -26.22 -23.43
N GLU A 522 -4.03 -25.81 -23.51
CA GLU A 522 -2.91 -26.73 -23.79
C GLU A 522 -1.96 -26.92 -22.61
N VAL A 523 -2.15 -26.16 -21.52
CA VAL A 523 -1.28 -26.18 -20.33
C VAL A 523 -2.02 -26.65 -19.08
N PHE A 524 -1.25 -27.07 -18.07
CA PHE A 524 -1.80 -27.53 -16.81
C PHE A 524 -2.37 -26.38 -15.97
N ASN A 525 -1.66 -25.24 -15.86
CA ASN A 525 -2.13 -24.01 -15.24
C ASN A 525 -2.33 -22.93 -16.31
N ASN A 526 -3.57 -22.62 -16.62
CA ASN A 526 -3.90 -21.65 -17.67
C ASN A 526 -4.30 -20.26 -17.11
N ILE A 527 -4.16 -20.03 -15.80
CA ILE A 527 -4.50 -18.74 -15.19
C ILE A 527 -3.61 -17.60 -15.73
N PRO A 528 -2.27 -17.71 -15.74
CA PRO A 528 -1.40 -16.67 -16.32
C PRO A 528 -1.74 -16.37 -17.78
N ASN A 529 -1.91 -17.40 -18.60
CA ASN A 529 -2.30 -17.27 -20.01
C ASN A 529 -3.63 -16.53 -20.17
N SER A 530 -4.59 -16.75 -19.27
CA SER A 530 -5.88 -16.08 -19.32
C SER A 530 -5.80 -14.59 -19.04
N VAL A 531 -4.84 -14.17 -18.22
CA VAL A 531 -4.56 -12.77 -17.92
C VAL A 531 -3.78 -12.11 -19.05
N HIS A 532 -2.73 -12.77 -19.56
CA HIS A 532 -1.97 -12.30 -20.72
C HIS A 532 -2.82 -12.17 -21.99
N ASN A 533 -3.84 -13.04 -22.12
CA ASN A 533 -4.72 -13.09 -23.29
C ASN A 533 -6.19 -12.91 -22.88
N SER A 534 -6.51 -11.74 -22.31
CA SER A 534 -7.85 -11.40 -21.82
C SER A 534 -8.94 -11.48 -22.92
N MET A 535 -8.56 -11.29 -24.19
CA MET A 535 -9.43 -11.42 -25.37
C MET A 535 -9.53 -12.84 -25.94
N SER A 536 -9.10 -13.86 -25.20
CA SER A 536 -9.24 -15.26 -25.61
C SER A 536 -10.27 -15.98 -24.77
N PHE A 537 -11.28 -16.56 -25.41
CA PHE A 537 -12.16 -17.55 -24.81
C PHE A 537 -11.45 -18.91 -24.86
N TYR A 538 -11.21 -19.49 -23.70
CA TYR A 538 -10.48 -20.76 -23.64
C TYR A 538 -11.43 -21.95 -23.76
N THR A 539 -11.20 -22.80 -24.76
CA THR A 539 -12.00 -24.00 -25.01
C THR A 539 -11.38 -25.23 -24.39
N SER A 540 -12.22 -26.13 -23.86
CA SER A 540 -11.79 -27.36 -23.18
C SER A 540 -12.90 -28.39 -23.17
N GLU A 541 -12.57 -29.64 -22.87
CA GLU A 541 -13.55 -30.70 -22.59
C GLU A 541 -14.15 -30.59 -21.18
N GLU A 542 -13.39 -30.05 -20.21
CA GLU A 542 -13.84 -29.96 -18.82
C GLU A 542 -13.71 -28.55 -18.21
N SER A 543 -12.54 -27.91 -18.34
CA SER A 543 -12.26 -26.63 -17.68
C SER A 543 -11.29 -25.75 -18.47
N TRP A 544 -11.49 -24.43 -18.42
CA TRP A 544 -10.63 -23.46 -19.09
C TRP A 544 -9.27 -23.27 -18.39
N TYR A 545 -9.15 -23.63 -17.10
CA TYR A 545 -7.93 -23.34 -16.32
C TYR A 545 -6.90 -24.48 -16.36
N THR A 546 -7.23 -25.64 -16.94
CA THR A 546 -6.31 -26.80 -17.00
C THR A 546 -6.63 -27.74 -18.17
N ASN A 547 -5.60 -28.37 -18.73
CA ASN A 547 -5.70 -29.45 -19.71
C ASN A 547 -5.82 -30.86 -19.08
N ALA A 548 -5.75 -30.98 -17.75
CA ALA A 548 -5.79 -32.25 -17.05
C ALA A 548 -7.20 -32.87 -17.09
N LYS A 549 -7.32 -34.08 -17.66
CA LYS A 549 -8.58 -34.83 -17.72
C LYS A 549 -8.79 -35.68 -16.47
N GLY A 550 -9.99 -35.67 -15.90
CA GLY A 550 -10.42 -36.64 -14.88
C GLY A 550 -9.77 -36.58 -13.48
N THR A 551 -8.82 -35.67 -13.20
CA THR A 551 -8.08 -35.61 -11.92
C THR A 551 -8.34 -34.36 -11.07
N TYR A 552 -8.75 -33.23 -11.65
CA TYR A 552 -9.14 -32.03 -10.88
C TYR A 552 -10.66 -31.91 -10.82
N ARG A 553 -11.27 -32.61 -9.86
CA ARG A 553 -12.66 -32.34 -9.48
C ARG A 553 -12.74 -30.87 -9.04
N ARG A 554 -13.42 -30.04 -9.83
CA ARG A 554 -14.30 -28.86 -9.58
C ARG A 554 -14.32 -28.14 -8.20
N ASN A 555 -13.44 -28.39 -7.24
CA ASN A 555 -13.66 -28.13 -5.81
C ASN A 555 -12.48 -27.46 -5.06
N ASP A 556 -11.30 -27.25 -5.66
CA ASP A 556 -10.15 -26.74 -4.89
C ASP A 556 -9.63 -25.35 -5.28
N LEU A 557 -10.03 -24.78 -6.42
CA LEU A 557 -9.71 -23.39 -6.74
C LEU A 557 -10.82 -22.45 -6.29
N SER A 558 -10.48 -21.55 -5.39
CA SER A 558 -11.32 -20.43 -4.96
C SER A 558 -11.26 -19.34 -6.03
N LEU A 559 -11.96 -19.54 -7.15
CA LEU A 559 -11.90 -18.61 -8.27
C LEU A 559 -12.67 -17.33 -7.99
N TRP A 560 -13.99 -17.23 -8.17
CA TRP A 560 -14.72 -15.99 -7.83
C TRP A 560 -14.98 -15.80 -6.34
N ASN A 561 -15.08 -16.92 -5.61
CA ASN A 561 -15.34 -16.91 -4.19
C ASN A 561 -14.43 -17.92 -3.48
N SER A 562 -14.02 -17.57 -2.27
CA SER A 562 -13.38 -18.48 -1.33
C SER A 562 -14.34 -19.53 -0.81
N LYS A 563 -13.79 -20.60 -0.20
CA LYS A 563 -14.57 -21.65 0.48
C LYS A 563 -15.51 -21.10 1.58
N VAL A 564 -15.26 -19.90 2.09
CA VAL A 564 -16.09 -19.19 3.09
C VAL A 564 -16.96 -18.09 2.46
N GLY A 565 -17.15 -18.10 1.14
CA GLY A 565 -18.05 -17.20 0.42
C GLY A 565 -17.55 -15.75 0.29
N LYS A 566 -16.29 -15.45 0.64
CA LYS A 566 -15.69 -14.12 0.36
C LYS A 566 -15.30 -13.99 -1.11
N LYS A 567 -15.53 -12.81 -1.67
CA LYS A 567 -15.02 -12.39 -2.99
C LYS A 567 -13.51 -12.52 -3.07
N THR A 568 -13.01 -12.91 -4.23
CA THR A 568 -11.57 -13.01 -4.53
C THR A 568 -11.16 -11.96 -5.57
N ILE A 569 -9.88 -11.96 -5.94
CA ILE A 569 -9.35 -11.10 -7.01
C ILE A 569 -9.82 -11.48 -8.43
N PHE A 570 -10.50 -12.61 -8.64
CA PHE A 570 -11.00 -13.01 -9.96
C PHE A 570 -12.47 -12.65 -10.17
N ASP A 571 -13.18 -12.28 -9.10
CA ASP A 571 -14.58 -11.88 -9.14
C ASP A 571 -14.75 -10.62 -10.01
N PRO A 572 -15.64 -10.65 -11.03
CA PRO A 572 -15.73 -9.59 -12.02
C PRO A 572 -16.48 -8.35 -11.50
N CYS A 573 -17.06 -8.38 -10.31
CA CYS A 573 -18.00 -7.36 -9.88
C CYS A 573 -17.30 -6.06 -9.42
N PRO A 574 -18.05 -4.96 -9.32
CA PRO A 574 -17.55 -3.73 -8.71
C PRO A 574 -17.17 -3.91 -7.23
N ASP A 575 -16.49 -2.91 -6.70
CA ASP A 575 -16.21 -2.84 -5.27
C ASP A 575 -17.52 -2.83 -4.45
N GLY A 576 -17.53 -3.56 -3.33
CA GLY A 576 -18.74 -3.79 -2.52
C GLY A 576 -19.70 -4.85 -3.07
N TRP A 577 -19.46 -5.38 -4.28
CA TRP A 577 -20.31 -6.38 -4.94
C TRP A 577 -19.54 -7.66 -5.25
N ARG A 578 -20.23 -8.78 -5.29
CA ARG A 578 -19.64 -10.10 -5.56
C ARG A 578 -20.61 -11.01 -6.28
N VAL A 579 -20.11 -11.97 -7.04
CA VAL A 579 -20.91 -13.06 -7.60
C VAL A 579 -21.68 -13.75 -6.47
N PRO A 580 -23.01 -13.92 -6.58
CA PRO A 580 -23.80 -14.50 -5.50
C PRO A 580 -23.36 -15.92 -5.16
N VAL A 581 -23.29 -16.20 -3.86
CA VAL A 581 -23.04 -17.53 -3.27
C VAL A 581 -24.26 -17.89 -2.42
N GLY A 582 -24.63 -19.17 -2.39
CA GLY A 582 -25.66 -19.67 -1.47
C GLY A 582 -25.30 -19.39 -0.01
N LYS A 583 -26.28 -19.40 0.89
CA LYS A 583 -26.02 -19.28 2.33
C LYS A 583 -25.23 -20.49 2.83
N ASP A 584 -24.53 -20.34 3.96
CA ASP A 584 -23.76 -21.44 4.56
C ASP A 584 -24.63 -22.69 4.75
N GLY A 585 -24.25 -23.80 4.12
CA GLY A 585 -24.98 -25.07 4.13
C GLY A 585 -26.07 -25.21 3.05
N GLU A 586 -26.31 -24.19 2.22
CA GLU A 586 -27.25 -24.25 1.09
C GLU A 586 -26.51 -24.43 -0.24
N TYR A 587 -26.77 -25.54 -0.94
CA TYR A 587 -26.20 -25.81 -2.27
C TYR A 587 -26.93 -25.07 -3.41
N GLU A 588 -28.16 -24.61 -3.17
CA GLU A 588 -28.93 -23.86 -4.15
C GLU A 588 -28.45 -22.41 -4.25
N SER A 589 -28.17 -21.96 -5.48
CA SER A 589 -27.83 -20.56 -5.75
C SER A 589 -28.95 -19.61 -5.31
N PRO A 590 -28.61 -18.40 -4.83
CA PRO A 590 -29.59 -17.34 -4.56
C PRO A 590 -30.53 -17.05 -5.74
N TRP A 591 -30.06 -17.31 -6.97
CA TRP A 591 -30.84 -17.19 -8.20
C TRP A 591 -31.99 -18.21 -8.32
N GLU A 592 -31.77 -19.46 -7.91
CA GLU A 592 -32.83 -20.48 -7.91
C GLU A 592 -33.86 -20.21 -6.82
N GLN A 593 -33.41 -19.68 -5.68
CA GLN A 593 -34.32 -19.20 -4.65
C GLN A 593 -35.14 -18.01 -5.18
N ALA A 594 -34.50 -17.07 -5.90
CA ALA A 594 -35.15 -15.92 -6.49
C ALA A 594 -36.26 -16.33 -7.46
N LYS A 595 -36.00 -17.27 -8.37
CA LYS A 595 -36.98 -17.80 -9.35
C LYS A 595 -38.26 -18.36 -8.71
N LYS A 596 -38.18 -18.94 -7.51
CA LYS A 596 -39.34 -19.53 -6.82
C LYS A 596 -40.38 -18.48 -6.40
N ASN A 597 -39.97 -17.22 -6.22
CA ASN A 597 -40.77 -16.15 -5.61
C ASN A 597 -41.11 -14.99 -6.56
N VAL A 598 -40.87 -15.15 -7.86
CA VAL A 598 -41.01 -14.11 -8.89
C VAL A 598 -41.79 -14.65 -10.09
N THR A 599 -42.45 -13.77 -10.84
CA THR A 599 -43.19 -14.17 -12.04
C THR A 599 -42.21 -14.69 -13.11
N PRO A 600 -42.25 -15.97 -13.48
CA PRO A 600 -41.42 -16.49 -14.55
C PRO A 600 -41.89 -15.85 -15.87
N LEU A 601 -41.01 -15.17 -16.58
CA LEU A 601 -41.32 -14.75 -17.95
C LEU A 601 -41.06 -15.95 -18.87
N VAL A 602 -42.14 -16.39 -19.54
CA VAL A 602 -42.18 -17.58 -20.41
C VAL A 602 -41.25 -17.44 -21.64
N ARG A 603 -40.76 -16.23 -21.95
CA ARG A 603 -39.68 -16.01 -22.93
C ARG A 603 -38.37 -15.64 -22.21
N TYR A 604 -37.34 -16.43 -22.45
CA TYR A 604 -35.93 -16.21 -22.09
C TYR A 604 -35.48 -16.48 -20.63
N LYS A 605 -36.26 -17.25 -19.84
CA LYS A 605 -35.89 -17.83 -18.52
C LYS A 605 -35.21 -16.87 -17.50
N GLY A 606 -35.43 -15.57 -17.63
CA GLY A 606 -35.12 -14.57 -16.62
C GLY A 606 -36.24 -14.39 -15.61
N PHE A 607 -36.10 -13.42 -14.70
CA PHE A 607 -37.20 -13.01 -13.85
C PHE A 607 -37.43 -11.51 -13.86
N SER A 608 -38.60 -11.11 -13.34
CA SER A 608 -38.88 -9.72 -13.05
C SER A 608 -39.18 -9.53 -11.57
N LEU A 609 -38.60 -8.48 -10.98
CA LEU A 609 -38.86 -8.07 -9.61
C LEU A 609 -39.16 -6.58 -9.59
N LYS A 610 -40.34 -6.18 -9.09
CA LYS A 610 -40.76 -4.77 -8.96
C LYS A 610 -40.59 -3.96 -10.27
N GLY A 611 -40.81 -4.59 -11.42
CA GLY A 611 -40.68 -3.97 -12.74
C GLY A 611 -39.26 -3.91 -13.30
N ILE A 612 -38.26 -4.41 -12.56
CA ILE A 612 -36.91 -4.65 -13.07
C ILE A 612 -36.87 -6.00 -13.78
N TYR A 613 -36.13 -6.09 -14.88
CA TYR A 613 -35.97 -7.28 -15.70
C TYR A 613 -34.54 -7.80 -15.65
N TYR A 614 -34.42 -9.06 -15.27
CA TYR A 614 -33.19 -9.79 -15.06
C TYR A 614 -33.13 -10.98 -16.02
N PRO A 615 -32.66 -10.78 -17.26
CA PRO A 615 -32.65 -11.85 -18.24
C PRO A 615 -31.54 -12.87 -18.00
N ALA A 616 -31.81 -14.12 -18.38
CA ALA A 616 -30.76 -15.11 -18.58
C ALA A 616 -30.22 -14.98 -20.01
N ALA A 617 -29.13 -14.24 -20.20
CA ALA A 617 -28.55 -13.91 -21.51
C ALA A 617 -27.72 -15.05 -22.16
N GLY A 618 -28.05 -16.31 -21.85
CA GLY A 618 -27.47 -17.51 -22.45
C GLY A 618 -26.06 -17.85 -21.96
N TYR A 619 -25.43 -18.83 -22.62
CA TYR A 619 -24.11 -19.35 -22.30
C TYR A 619 -23.29 -19.66 -23.55
N ARG A 620 -21.96 -19.65 -23.43
CA ARG A 620 -21.04 -20.16 -24.45
C ARG A 620 -20.63 -21.60 -24.13
N GLU A 621 -20.61 -22.45 -25.14
CA GLU A 621 -20.16 -23.84 -25.01
C GLU A 621 -18.68 -23.91 -24.65
N LEU A 622 -18.34 -24.77 -23.69
CA LEU A 622 -16.95 -24.96 -23.25
C LEU A 622 -16.05 -25.49 -24.38
N LEU A 623 -16.55 -26.40 -25.21
CA LEU A 623 -15.76 -27.04 -26.28
C LEU A 623 -15.48 -26.13 -27.47
N THR A 624 -16.41 -25.24 -27.80
CA THR A 624 -16.38 -24.48 -29.05
C THR A 624 -16.29 -22.97 -28.84
N GLY A 625 -16.64 -22.46 -27.65
CA GLY A 625 -16.82 -21.04 -27.37
C GLY A 625 -17.99 -20.39 -28.11
N ASN A 626 -18.79 -21.15 -28.84
CA ASN A 626 -19.96 -20.67 -29.56
C ASN A 626 -21.16 -20.54 -28.63
N MET A 627 -22.05 -19.60 -28.96
CA MET A 627 -23.39 -19.55 -28.37
C MET A 627 -24.26 -20.63 -29.04
N PRO A 628 -24.76 -21.64 -28.32
CA PRO A 628 -25.62 -22.65 -28.92
C PRO A 628 -27.01 -22.09 -29.23
N ASN A 629 -27.64 -22.65 -30.25
CA ASN A 629 -28.96 -22.23 -30.77
C ASN A 629 -30.10 -22.24 -29.73
N ASN A 630 -29.97 -22.95 -28.60
CA ASN A 630 -31.00 -23.01 -27.54
C ASN A 630 -30.52 -22.36 -26.22
N SER A 631 -29.44 -21.58 -26.25
CA SER A 631 -28.83 -20.96 -25.05
C SER A 631 -29.82 -20.12 -24.24
N PHE A 632 -30.80 -19.49 -24.90
CA PHE A 632 -31.81 -18.63 -24.26
C PHE A 632 -33.14 -19.32 -23.92
N LEU A 633 -33.43 -20.50 -24.48
CA LEU A 633 -34.80 -21.07 -24.48
C LEU A 633 -34.94 -22.29 -23.56
N ASP A 634 -34.04 -23.27 -23.66
CA ASP A 634 -34.20 -24.56 -22.97
C ASP A 634 -33.23 -24.74 -21.80
N ASN A 635 -32.01 -24.21 -21.93
CA ASN A 635 -30.89 -24.45 -21.01
C ASN A 635 -30.24 -23.14 -20.54
N ALA A 636 -31.04 -22.11 -20.23
CA ALA A 636 -30.49 -20.87 -19.70
C ALA A 636 -29.89 -21.15 -18.31
N LEU A 637 -28.58 -20.98 -18.21
CA LEU A 637 -27.81 -21.20 -16.99
C LEU A 637 -27.55 -19.85 -16.31
N TYR A 638 -27.09 -19.89 -15.07
CA TYR A 638 -26.75 -18.72 -14.27
C TYR A 638 -25.48 -19.02 -13.48
N TRP A 639 -24.74 -17.98 -13.10
CA TRP A 639 -23.53 -18.09 -12.31
C TRP A 639 -23.87 -18.13 -10.83
N ALA A 640 -23.23 -19.06 -10.13
CA ALA A 640 -23.15 -19.08 -8.68
C ALA A 640 -21.68 -19.25 -8.29
N GLY A 641 -21.27 -18.63 -7.19
CA GLY A 641 -19.93 -18.77 -6.66
C GLY A 641 -19.68 -20.09 -5.91
N SER A 642 -20.65 -21.01 -5.84
CA SER A 642 -20.51 -22.34 -5.22
C SER A 642 -20.00 -23.39 -6.23
N SER A 643 -19.22 -24.37 -5.73
CA SER A 643 -18.43 -25.31 -6.54
C SER A 643 -19.22 -26.47 -7.18
N SER A 644 -20.54 -26.42 -7.22
CA SER A 644 -21.38 -27.52 -7.74
C SER A 644 -22.24 -27.10 -8.94
N ASN A 645 -21.76 -27.45 -10.13
CA ASN A 645 -22.45 -27.66 -11.42
C ASN A 645 -22.66 -26.46 -12.38
N LEU A 646 -21.95 -26.53 -13.52
CA LEU A 646 -22.30 -26.09 -14.89
C LEU A 646 -22.77 -24.61 -15.14
N VAL A 647 -21.80 -23.75 -15.49
CA VAL A 647 -21.71 -22.81 -16.65
C VAL A 647 -22.85 -21.80 -16.94
N VAL A 648 -22.67 -20.51 -16.57
CA VAL A 648 -23.00 -19.23 -17.29
C VAL A 648 -24.38 -18.53 -17.20
N LEU A 649 -24.48 -17.50 -16.32
CA LEU A 649 -24.73 -16.05 -16.57
C LEU A 649 -24.92 -15.26 -15.24
N LEU A 650 -24.35 -14.06 -15.11
CA LEU A 650 -24.26 -13.34 -13.84
C LEU A 650 -25.46 -12.42 -13.63
N LEU A 651 -26.10 -12.60 -12.49
CA LEU A 651 -27.01 -11.66 -11.87
C LEU A 651 -26.54 -11.47 -10.45
N LEU A 652 -26.50 -10.21 -10.01
CA LEU A 652 -25.80 -9.77 -8.80
C LEU A 652 -26.76 -9.31 -7.74
#